data_AF-A0A8J2YW49-F1
#
_entry.id   AF-A0A8J2YW49-F1
#
_cell.length_a   1.000
_cell.length_b   1.000
_cell.length_c   1.000
_cell.angle_alpha   90.00
_cell.angle_beta   90.00
_cell.angle_gamma   90.00
#
_symmetry.space_group_name_H-M   'P 1'
#
loop_
_entity.id
_entity.type
_entity.pdbx_description
1 polymer ?
#
loop_
_entity_poly.entity_id
_entity_poly.type
_entity_poly.pdbx_seq_one_letter_code
_entity_poly.pdbx_strand_id
1 'polypeptide(L)'
;MRTGGVTAGTLLLSLGLSLGVGGTLGSPSQAHAQGVVWGGFIGQYQSGTAGVTQPAFQRRDARIDFTWNAAGPGGSTSPEFSTAAWSNFSASWTGQIIATTSETYSFRVQSSDSVSLAIRPTGSSAWTTLVTDGASGARTDTASFALTAGKSYDIAMHYFQHGRSGSLRLGWSSPTVPFQVIEAATPLGINSAAVLPGEPGNIFADVVKQAKPFGAYSNSAAVVATDANGWPLADASLALWSSGREMNGTYQVTFNGAAKLVDWTGLGSFSVGGVSYGATLPFGVGYNAGTNVTTAEWTVSNAAPAAATLGFAETRRTATSATGSGITNLRIMRPLAPGSATPHAVGELFSAEYKSFLSYFTGIRFMDYLATNGNRQVNWSDRVKPTDATQYQPKGGYGWQGKGASWEDLVALANETGKDVWINIPVYASDDYVTKLAELLAYGSDGATPYTGRQSSPAYPPLNSNLKVYIEYSNEVWNTSFPQYNSNVALAEAEVAAGNSPLDYDKNGRSFVWERRRVAKRIMEVSNLFRAVWGDAAMMTQIRPVFEWQYGNMNETAAVGLDFLDSFYNNADGVQHVANPHPVNYFLYGGGGGWYVAPIHQGLGTAAAVFASGQNVPSTGSDALWANAFGLKAMGYEGGFEVGGDTGTASEVALNLDPGVLGQATQALNAFFHLGGTMPFIFNAAGATAYGVANPTINEQNTPKMQAILALGSNARPLQQIACHAPCTIPYQGTSGVTSSGYVTNAIAKVGDYMGFSISVATPGNFTVASDAARPTAVRILIDNVPVGTGTWTGTLSSGVHGIRLQNVLAGGTTLTKLVVTQAK
;
A
#
# COMPACT_ATOMS: atom_id res chain seq x y z
N MET A 1 28.64 56.38 -8.20
CA MET A 1 27.23 56.78 -8.43
C MET A 1 26.37 55.53 -8.47
N ARG A 2 25.44 55.44 -7.52
CA ARG A 2 24.28 54.53 -7.41
C ARG A 2 24.43 53.08 -7.87
N THR A 3 24.78 52.25 -6.88
CA THR A 3 24.25 50.90 -6.67
C THR A 3 22.73 50.96 -6.42
N GLY A 4 21.99 49.96 -6.93
CA GLY A 4 20.58 49.71 -6.62
C GLY A 4 20.32 48.22 -6.76
N GLY A 5 20.38 47.51 -5.62
CA GLY A 5 20.17 46.07 -5.54
C GLY A 5 18.69 45.70 -5.55
N VAL A 6 18.40 44.51 -6.08
CA VAL A 6 17.16 43.78 -5.85
C VAL A 6 17.53 42.56 -5.03
N THR A 7 17.22 42.59 -3.74
CA THR A 7 17.36 41.48 -2.81
C THR A 7 16.21 40.49 -3.06
N ALA A 8 16.56 39.25 -3.39
CA ALA A 8 15.65 38.12 -3.32
C ALA A 8 15.30 37.88 -1.85
N GLY A 9 14.04 38.14 -1.48
CA GLY A 9 13.52 37.86 -0.15
C GLY A 9 13.26 36.36 0.00
N THR A 10 14.19 35.65 0.65
CA THR A 10 13.95 34.32 1.20
C THR A 10 12.90 34.44 2.30
N LEU A 11 11.65 34.06 2.01
CA LEU A 11 10.61 33.93 3.03
C LEU A 11 10.86 32.63 3.82
N LEU A 12 11.77 32.69 4.79
CA LEU A 12 11.84 31.71 5.87
C LEU A 12 10.54 31.80 6.67
N LEU A 13 9.60 30.88 6.44
CA LEU A 13 8.56 30.60 7.42
C LEU A 13 9.25 29.99 8.65
N SER A 14 9.57 30.84 9.62
CA SER A 14 9.88 30.41 10.98
C SER A 14 8.61 29.83 11.59
N LEU A 15 8.52 28.50 11.64
CA LEU A 15 7.61 27.77 12.51
C LEU A 15 8.00 28.03 13.97
N GLY A 16 7.55 29.16 14.50
CA GLY A 16 7.54 29.42 15.93
C GLY A 16 6.41 28.63 16.59
N LEU A 17 6.53 27.31 16.70
CA LEU A 17 5.87 26.60 17.80
C LEU A 17 6.66 26.93 19.06
N SER A 18 6.27 28.01 19.74
CA SER A 18 6.61 28.14 21.15
C SER A 18 5.97 26.96 21.88
N LEU A 19 6.79 25.99 22.30
CA LEU A 19 6.43 25.06 23.36
C LEU A 19 6.27 25.89 24.64
N GLY A 20 5.09 26.52 24.78
CA GLY A 20 4.67 27.20 25.98
C GLY A 20 4.48 26.16 27.08
N VAL A 21 5.52 25.99 27.89
CA VAL A 21 5.46 25.30 29.17
C VAL A 21 4.51 26.12 30.06
N GLY A 22 3.23 25.75 30.11
CA GLY A 22 2.23 26.50 30.88
C GLY A 22 0.76 26.12 30.70
N GLY A 23 0.41 25.23 29.75
CA GLY A 23 -0.91 24.59 29.74
C GLY A 23 -0.85 23.29 30.53
N THR A 24 -1.72 23.12 31.53
CA THR A 24 -1.94 21.83 32.18
C THR A 24 -2.15 20.75 31.11
N LEU A 25 -1.24 19.77 31.06
CA LEU A 25 -1.32 18.60 30.18
C LEU A 25 -2.65 17.89 30.45
N GLY A 26 -3.63 18.11 29.57
CA GLY A 26 -4.81 17.25 29.49
C GLY A 26 -4.37 15.84 29.11
N SER A 27 -5.00 14.84 29.72
CA SER A 27 -4.67 13.43 29.48
C SER A 27 -4.72 13.10 27.98
N PRO A 28 -3.70 12.40 27.43
CA PRO A 28 -3.66 12.08 26.01
C PRO A 28 -4.85 11.16 25.63
N SER A 29 -5.45 11.41 24.46
CA SER A 29 -6.65 10.69 24.02
C SER A 29 -6.37 9.19 23.81
N GLN A 30 -7.14 8.34 24.49
CA GLN A 30 -7.15 6.88 24.29
C GLN A 30 -8.36 6.48 23.43
N ALA A 31 -8.18 6.28 22.13
CA ALA A 31 -8.78 5.12 21.45
C ALA A 31 -8.29 4.98 20.01
N HIS A 32 -7.52 3.94 19.81
CA HIS A 32 -7.93 2.84 18.94
C HIS A 32 -7.71 1.60 19.79
N ALA A 33 -8.71 0.76 20.08
CA ALA A 33 -8.40 -0.51 20.75
C ALA A 33 -7.40 -1.25 19.85
N GLN A 34 -6.18 -1.45 20.31
CA GLN A 34 -5.12 -1.81 19.38
C GLN A 34 -5.20 -3.28 18.99
N GLY A 35 -4.75 -3.59 17.78
CA GLY A 35 -5.05 -4.86 17.15
C GLY A 35 -4.00 -5.94 17.39
N VAL A 36 -3.69 -6.69 16.33
CA VAL A 36 -2.63 -7.70 16.31
C VAL A 36 -1.26 -7.07 16.01
N VAL A 37 -0.24 -7.38 16.80
CA VAL A 37 1.14 -6.90 16.59
C VAL A 37 1.84 -7.63 15.43
N TRP A 38 3.03 -7.15 15.05
CA TRP A 38 3.86 -7.72 13.98
C TRP A 38 3.18 -7.77 12.61
N GLY A 39 2.24 -6.86 12.36
CA GLY A 39 1.58 -6.72 11.06
C GLY A 39 0.48 -7.76 10.77
N GLY A 40 0.17 -8.68 11.69
CA GLY A 40 -0.89 -9.67 11.46
C GLY A 40 -0.75 -10.99 12.23
N PHE A 41 -1.74 -11.85 12.07
CA PHE A 41 -1.79 -13.23 12.58
C PHE A 41 -1.01 -14.17 11.66
N ILE A 42 -0.27 -15.12 12.24
CA ILE A 42 0.32 -16.22 11.48
C ILE A 42 -0.78 -17.25 11.21
N GLY A 43 -1.24 -17.28 9.96
CA GLY A 43 -2.24 -18.22 9.45
C GLY A 43 -1.57 -19.44 8.81
N GLN A 44 -2.02 -20.61 9.19
CA GLN A 44 -1.57 -21.90 8.67
C GLN A 44 -2.77 -22.63 8.06
N TYR A 45 -2.61 -23.20 6.87
CA TYR A 45 -3.72 -23.74 6.09
C TYR A 45 -3.43 -25.17 5.62
N GLN A 46 -4.42 -26.05 5.70
CA GLN A 46 -4.29 -27.46 5.33
C GLN A 46 -5.59 -28.02 4.75
N SER A 47 -5.49 -28.87 3.72
CA SER A 47 -6.63 -29.64 3.22
C SER A 47 -7.11 -30.68 4.25
N GLY A 48 -8.43 -30.90 4.29
CA GLY A 48 -9.07 -31.91 5.12
C GLY A 48 -9.53 -31.42 6.49
N THR A 49 -10.10 -32.36 7.25
CA THR A 49 -10.86 -32.10 8.49
C THR A 49 -10.06 -32.37 9.76
N ALA A 50 -8.79 -32.75 9.64
CA ALA A 50 -7.96 -33.22 10.75
C ALA A 50 -7.34 -32.06 11.57
N GLY A 51 -7.74 -30.82 11.31
CA GLY A 51 -7.02 -29.65 11.80
C GLY A 51 -5.71 -29.44 11.04
N VAL A 52 -4.90 -28.49 11.51
CA VAL A 52 -3.60 -28.17 10.93
C VAL A 52 -2.50 -28.87 11.71
N THR A 53 -1.84 -29.85 11.09
CA THR A 53 -0.69 -30.59 11.64
C THR A 53 0.55 -30.47 10.76
N GLN A 54 0.35 -30.37 9.45
CA GLN A 54 1.38 -30.15 8.43
C GLN A 54 0.79 -29.18 7.40
N PRO A 55 0.92 -27.86 7.63
CA PRO A 55 0.30 -26.88 6.75
C PRO A 55 0.84 -26.99 5.33
N ALA A 56 -0.06 -26.91 4.36
CA ALA A 56 0.25 -26.77 2.95
C ALA A 56 1.02 -25.47 2.68
N PHE A 57 0.59 -24.37 3.31
CA PHE A 57 1.28 -23.10 3.30
C PHE A 57 0.98 -22.32 4.58
N GLN A 58 1.78 -21.28 4.81
CA GLN A 58 1.58 -20.31 5.88
C GLN A 58 1.71 -18.90 5.31
N ARG A 59 0.93 -17.96 5.87
CA ARG A 59 1.08 -16.52 5.59
C ARG A 59 0.75 -15.70 6.81
N ARG A 60 1.10 -14.40 6.78
CA ARG A 60 0.71 -13.47 7.84
C ARG A 60 -0.51 -12.66 7.42
N ASP A 61 -1.68 -13.02 7.92
CA ASP A 61 -2.93 -12.34 7.64
C ASP A 61 -3.09 -11.07 8.49
N ALA A 62 -3.23 -9.91 7.86
CA ALA A 62 -3.37 -8.62 8.56
C ALA A 62 -4.56 -8.55 9.54
N ARG A 63 -5.58 -9.38 9.31
CA ARG A 63 -6.81 -9.51 10.09
C ARG A 63 -7.44 -10.90 9.85
N ILE A 64 -8.52 -11.21 10.56
CA ILE A 64 -9.38 -12.38 10.28
C ILE A 64 -10.78 -11.86 9.94
N ASP A 65 -11.03 -11.66 8.65
CA ASP A 65 -12.30 -11.21 8.07
C ASP A 65 -12.45 -11.81 6.66
N PHE A 66 -12.57 -13.14 6.61
CA PHE A 66 -12.59 -13.91 5.38
C PHE A 66 -14.02 -14.21 4.93
N THR A 67 -14.20 -14.18 3.62
CA THR A 67 -15.25 -14.87 2.89
C THR A 67 -14.59 -15.75 1.84
N TRP A 68 -14.55 -17.05 2.09
CA TRP A 68 -14.05 -18.04 1.14
C TRP A 68 -15.15 -18.54 0.23
N ASN A 69 -14.81 -18.60 -1.05
CA ASN A 69 -15.58 -19.19 -2.11
C ASN A 69 -14.64 -20.06 -2.97
N ALA A 70 -15.06 -20.30 -4.20
CA ALA A 70 -14.19 -20.83 -5.23
C ALA A 70 -12.86 -20.04 -5.36
N ALA A 71 -11.78 -20.77 -5.67
CA ALA A 71 -10.35 -20.42 -5.54
C ALA A 71 -9.68 -20.76 -4.18
N GLY A 72 -10.47 -21.04 -3.13
CA GLY A 72 -9.94 -21.54 -1.86
C GLY A 72 -9.10 -20.52 -1.07
N PRO A 73 -8.43 -20.95 0.02
CA PRO A 73 -7.73 -20.03 0.92
C PRO A 73 -6.39 -19.51 0.36
N GLY A 74 -5.83 -20.17 -0.67
CA GLY A 74 -4.51 -19.89 -1.21
C GLY A 74 -4.45 -18.63 -2.09
N GLY A 75 -5.29 -18.58 -3.13
CA GLY A 75 -5.39 -17.41 -4.01
C GLY A 75 -4.17 -17.13 -4.89
N SER A 76 -3.31 -18.12 -5.16
CA SER A 76 -2.13 -18.00 -6.02
C SER A 76 -1.94 -19.23 -6.89
N THR A 77 -1.26 -19.06 -8.02
CA THR A 77 -0.83 -20.16 -8.90
C THR A 77 0.48 -20.82 -8.46
N SER A 78 1.15 -20.30 -7.42
CA SER A 78 2.30 -20.97 -6.82
C SER A 78 1.89 -22.36 -6.29
N PRO A 79 2.70 -23.42 -6.51
CA PRO A 79 2.32 -24.79 -6.18
C PRO A 79 1.83 -24.97 -4.74
N GLU A 80 2.51 -24.39 -3.77
CA GLU A 80 2.19 -24.50 -2.35
C GLU A 80 0.80 -23.91 -2.00
N PHE A 81 0.37 -22.86 -2.68
CA PHE A 81 -0.94 -22.22 -2.47
C PHE A 81 -2.07 -22.90 -3.24
N SER A 82 -1.75 -23.71 -4.25
CA SER A 82 -2.72 -24.49 -5.03
C SER A 82 -3.14 -25.81 -4.38
N THR A 83 -2.41 -26.25 -3.35
CA THR A 83 -2.61 -27.57 -2.70
C THR A 83 -3.73 -27.61 -1.67
N ALA A 84 -4.07 -26.45 -1.08
CA ALA A 84 -5.20 -26.35 -0.17
C ALA A 84 -6.51 -26.41 -0.97
N ALA A 85 -7.30 -27.45 -0.73
CA ALA A 85 -8.58 -27.63 -1.39
C ALA A 85 -9.49 -26.43 -1.12
N TRP A 86 -10.17 -25.95 -2.16
CA TRP A 86 -11.13 -24.86 -2.04
C TRP A 86 -12.38 -25.21 -1.20
N SER A 87 -12.54 -26.49 -0.88
CA SER A 87 -13.57 -27.03 -0.01
C SER A 87 -12.95 -28.01 0.98
N ASN A 88 -13.51 -28.09 2.19
CA ASN A 88 -13.04 -28.99 3.24
C ASN A 88 -11.57 -28.74 3.62
N PHE A 89 -11.26 -27.54 4.10
CA PHE A 89 -9.94 -27.20 4.63
C PHE A 89 -10.00 -26.79 6.10
N SER A 90 -8.88 -26.97 6.79
CA SER A 90 -8.63 -26.46 8.13
C SER A 90 -7.68 -25.28 8.07
N ALA A 91 -7.90 -24.29 8.94
CA ALA A 91 -7.00 -23.18 9.13
C ALA A 91 -6.79 -22.89 10.62
N SER A 92 -5.62 -22.40 10.97
CA SER A 92 -5.31 -21.96 12.33
C SER A 92 -4.53 -20.66 12.32
N TRP A 93 -4.89 -19.75 13.21
CA TRP A 93 -4.23 -18.47 13.39
C TRP A 93 -3.66 -18.37 14.79
N THR A 94 -2.42 -17.88 14.87
CA THR A 94 -1.82 -17.43 16.13
C THR A 94 -1.36 -15.99 15.99
N GLY A 95 -1.46 -15.22 17.08
CA GLY A 95 -1.04 -13.83 17.09
C GLY A 95 -1.01 -13.27 18.50
N GLN A 96 -0.51 -12.05 18.61
CA GLN A 96 -0.50 -11.29 19.86
C GLN A 96 -1.32 -10.03 19.67
N ILE A 97 -2.25 -9.76 20.58
CA ILE A 97 -3.09 -8.57 20.58
C ILE A 97 -2.75 -7.66 21.75
N ILE A 98 -2.91 -6.34 21.58
CA ILE A 98 -2.68 -5.34 22.63
C ILE A 98 -3.88 -4.40 22.70
N ALA A 99 -4.56 -4.29 23.84
CA ALA A 99 -5.62 -3.29 24.02
C ALA A 99 -5.08 -1.92 24.45
N THR A 100 -5.79 -0.83 24.14
CA THR A 100 -5.44 0.53 24.64
C THR A 100 -6.21 0.97 25.87
N THR A 101 -7.28 0.24 26.24
CA THR A 101 -8.07 0.51 27.44
C THR A 101 -8.06 -0.72 28.34
N SER A 102 -8.08 -0.47 29.65
CA SER A 102 -8.17 -1.53 30.66
C SER A 102 -9.64 -1.82 30.94
N GLU A 103 -10.24 -2.72 30.17
CA GLU A 103 -11.68 -2.98 30.20
C GLU A 103 -11.97 -4.47 30.00
N THR A 104 -13.21 -4.88 30.25
CA THR A 104 -13.69 -6.19 29.81
C THR A 104 -14.12 -6.09 28.35
N TYR A 105 -13.39 -6.79 27.48
CA TYR A 105 -13.67 -6.85 26.06
C TYR A 105 -14.59 -8.03 25.76
N SER A 106 -15.60 -7.80 24.93
CA SER A 106 -16.43 -8.83 24.31
C SER A 106 -15.84 -9.17 22.95
N PHE A 107 -15.25 -10.36 22.84
CA PHE A 107 -14.82 -10.97 21.59
C PHE A 107 -16.04 -11.54 20.88
N ARG A 108 -16.14 -11.27 19.58
CA ARG A 108 -17.21 -11.78 18.72
C ARG A 108 -16.60 -12.51 17.53
N VAL A 109 -17.00 -13.75 17.36
CA VAL A 109 -16.63 -14.61 16.23
C VAL A 109 -17.86 -14.83 15.39
N GLN A 110 -17.83 -14.40 14.12
CA GLN A 110 -18.87 -14.70 13.15
C GLN A 110 -18.31 -15.76 12.20
N SER A 111 -18.90 -16.95 12.18
CA SER A 111 -18.40 -18.10 11.41
C SER A 111 -19.54 -18.78 10.68
N SER A 112 -19.30 -19.34 9.50
CA SER A 112 -20.24 -20.25 8.81
C SER A 112 -20.04 -21.72 9.16
N ASP A 113 -18.94 -22.04 9.85
CA ASP A 113 -18.49 -23.39 10.09
C ASP A 113 -17.79 -23.51 11.45
N SER A 114 -17.12 -24.62 11.72
CA SER A 114 -16.57 -24.94 13.04
C SER A 114 -15.41 -24.02 13.40
N VAL A 115 -15.37 -23.59 14.65
CA VAL A 115 -14.40 -22.61 15.14
C VAL A 115 -14.06 -22.85 16.60
N SER A 116 -12.81 -22.59 16.97
CA SER A 116 -12.42 -22.39 18.36
C SER A 116 -11.54 -21.14 18.49
N LEU A 117 -11.66 -20.47 19.63
CA LEU A 117 -10.88 -19.29 20.00
C LEU A 117 -10.39 -19.45 21.44
N ALA A 118 -9.10 -19.27 21.65
CA ALA A 118 -8.47 -19.25 22.95
C ALA A 118 -7.57 -18.01 23.11
N ILE A 119 -7.45 -17.54 24.35
CA ILE A 119 -6.64 -16.38 24.74
C ILE A 119 -5.81 -16.68 25.99
N ARG A 120 -4.65 -16.04 26.12
CA ARG A 120 -3.89 -15.98 27.38
C ARG A 120 -3.06 -14.71 27.47
N PRO A 121 -2.70 -14.23 28.67
CA PRO A 121 -1.64 -13.24 28.81
C PRO A 121 -0.34 -13.76 28.17
N THR A 122 0.34 -12.93 27.38
CA THR A 122 1.61 -13.33 26.75
C THR A 122 2.63 -13.75 27.82
N GLY A 123 3.27 -14.89 27.62
CA GLY A 123 4.20 -15.49 28.58
C GLY A 123 3.55 -16.39 29.65
N SER A 124 2.22 -16.46 29.71
CA SER A 124 1.50 -17.44 30.54
C SER A 124 1.47 -18.82 29.85
N SER A 125 1.42 -19.90 30.63
CA SER A 125 1.22 -21.26 30.12
C SER A 125 -0.27 -21.62 29.96
N ALA A 126 -1.16 -20.97 30.71
CA ALA A 126 -2.57 -21.35 30.78
C ALA A 126 -3.43 -20.63 29.72
N TRP A 127 -4.05 -21.40 28.83
CA TRP A 127 -5.03 -20.91 27.85
C TRP A 127 -6.44 -20.85 28.43
N THR A 128 -7.15 -19.76 28.16
CA THR A 128 -8.58 -19.63 28.41
C THR A 128 -9.31 -19.84 27.09
N THR A 129 -10.16 -20.86 27.01
CA THR A 129 -11.04 -21.07 25.85
C THR A 129 -12.19 -20.07 25.92
N LEU A 130 -12.34 -19.27 24.87
CA LEU A 130 -13.42 -18.28 24.72
C LEU A 130 -14.59 -18.83 23.92
N VAL A 131 -14.29 -19.52 22.81
CA VAL A 131 -15.28 -20.11 21.91
C VAL A 131 -14.82 -21.51 21.54
N THR A 132 -15.73 -22.48 21.55
CA THR A 132 -15.56 -23.80 20.94
C THR A 132 -16.90 -24.20 20.34
N ASP A 133 -16.95 -24.31 19.01
CA ASP A 133 -18.15 -24.72 18.30
C ASP A 133 -17.82 -25.67 17.15
N GLY A 134 -18.64 -26.72 17.04
CA GLY A 134 -18.61 -27.73 15.97
C GLY A 134 -19.70 -27.53 14.92
N ALA A 135 -20.34 -26.36 14.87
CA ALA A 135 -21.42 -26.06 13.93
C ALA A 135 -20.96 -26.13 12.46
N SER A 136 -21.92 -26.43 11.58
CA SER A 136 -21.80 -26.49 10.12
C SER A 136 -22.61 -25.39 9.41
N GLY A 137 -22.96 -24.30 10.13
CA GLY A 137 -23.75 -23.20 9.61
C GLY A 137 -23.43 -21.85 10.26
N ALA A 138 -23.96 -20.77 9.66
CA ALA A 138 -23.72 -19.38 10.07
C ALA A 138 -24.14 -19.09 11.51
N ARG A 139 -23.20 -18.55 12.30
CA ARG A 139 -23.36 -18.22 13.70
C ARG A 139 -22.55 -16.99 14.11
N THR A 140 -22.97 -16.35 15.19
CA THR A 140 -22.18 -15.37 15.93
C THR A 140 -22.05 -15.82 17.38
N ASP A 141 -20.82 -16.09 17.81
CA ASP A 141 -20.46 -16.42 19.19
C ASP A 141 -19.81 -15.23 19.86
N THR A 142 -20.10 -15.04 21.16
CA THR A 142 -19.53 -13.95 21.95
C THR A 142 -19.00 -14.46 23.28
N ALA A 143 -17.81 -14.00 23.66
CA ALA A 143 -17.19 -14.30 24.95
C ALA A 143 -16.44 -13.09 25.48
N SER A 144 -16.36 -12.95 26.79
CA SER A 144 -15.72 -11.78 27.42
C SER A 144 -14.39 -12.14 28.07
N PHE A 145 -13.41 -11.25 27.98
CA PHE A 145 -12.12 -11.38 28.65
C PHE A 145 -11.61 -9.99 29.08
N ALA A 146 -11.05 -9.89 30.28
CA ALA A 146 -10.50 -8.64 30.79
C ALA A 146 -9.11 -8.38 30.22
N LEU A 147 -8.93 -7.25 29.55
CA LEU A 147 -7.65 -6.82 29.00
C LEU A 147 -7.14 -5.61 29.78
N THR A 148 -5.82 -5.53 29.95
CA THR A 148 -5.14 -4.38 30.54
C THR A 148 -4.47 -3.58 29.43
N ALA A 149 -4.66 -2.26 29.43
CA ALA A 149 -4.06 -1.37 28.45
C ALA A 149 -2.53 -1.57 28.35
N GLY A 150 -2.03 -1.68 27.12
CA GLY A 150 -0.60 -1.84 26.83
C GLY A 150 -0.01 -3.21 27.19
N LYS A 151 -0.82 -4.19 27.61
CA LYS A 151 -0.38 -5.57 27.82
C LYS A 151 -0.74 -6.44 26.60
N SER A 152 0.18 -7.33 26.25
CA SER A 152 0.00 -8.29 25.16
C SER A 152 -0.68 -9.57 25.62
N TYR A 153 -1.53 -10.10 24.76
CA TYR A 153 -2.24 -11.36 24.94
C TYR A 153 -2.07 -12.23 23.71
N ASP A 154 -1.69 -13.50 23.89
CA ASP A 154 -1.63 -14.46 22.79
C ASP A 154 -3.05 -14.93 22.46
N ILE A 155 -3.37 -15.01 21.17
CA ILE A 155 -4.61 -15.56 20.62
C ILE A 155 -4.26 -16.80 19.79
N ALA A 156 -5.07 -17.84 19.94
CA ALA A 156 -5.08 -19.00 19.07
C ALA A 156 -6.50 -19.25 18.57
N MET A 157 -6.66 -19.38 17.26
CA MET A 157 -7.95 -19.63 16.62
C MET A 157 -7.83 -20.80 15.66
N HIS A 158 -8.78 -21.72 15.69
CA HIS A 158 -8.87 -22.81 14.73
C HIS A 158 -10.20 -22.74 14.00
N TYR A 159 -10.19 -23.03 12.71
CA TYR A 159 -11.35 -23.04 11.85
C TYR A 159 -11.33 -24.28 10.98
N PHE A 160 -12.50 -24.87 10.76
CA PHE A 160 -12.68 -25.92 9.78
C PHE A 160 -13.90 -25.63 8.92
N GLN A 161 -13.72 -25.58 7.60
CA GLN A 161 -14.79 -25.41 6.63
C GLN A 161 -15.42 -26.77 6.27
N HIS A 162 -16.74 -26.94 6.43
CA HIS A 162 -17.43 -28.20 6.11
C HIS A 162 -17.93 -28.30 4.66
N GLY A 163 -17.63 -27.32 3.81
CA GLY A 163 -18.24 -27.22 2.48
C GLY A 163 -17.47 -26.40 1.47
N ARG A 164 -18.21 -25.76 0.56
CA ARG A 164 -17.72 -25.05 -0.65
C ARG A 164 -17.72 -23.52 -0.51
N SER A 165 -18.37 -23.01 0.53
CA SER A 165 -18.37 -21.62 0.96
C SER A 165 -17.94 -21.57 2.41
N GLY A 166 -17.34 -20.47 2.84
CA GLY A 166 -16.95 -20.26 4.22
C GLY A 166 -16.88 -18.78 4.55
N SER A 167 -17.11 -18.39 5.79
CA SER A 167 -16.88 -17.04 6.26
C SER A 167 -16.38 -17.08 7.69
N LEU A 168 -15.42 -16.23 8.02
CA LEU A 168 -14.86 -16.12 9.36
C LEU A 168 -14.46 -14.69 9.66
N ARG A 169 -15.02 -14.12 10.72
CA ARG A 169 -14.71 -12.77 11.18
C ARG A 169 -14.46 -12.75 12.67
N LEU A 170 -13.30 -12.25 13.08
CA LEU A 170 -12.94 -12.01 14.47
C LEU A 170 -12.94 -10.50 14.76
N GLY A 171 -13.77 -10.10 15.71
CA GLY A 171 -13.83 -8.73 16.19
C GLY A 171 -13.98 -8.65 17.70
N TRP A 172 -13.97 -7.43 18.21
CA TRP A 172 -14.16 -7.15 19.61
C TRP A 172 -14.88 -5.81 19.84
N SER A 173 -15.39 -5.62 21.05
CA SER A 173 -15.93 -4.35 21.57
C SER A 173 -15.68 -4.28 23.07
N SER A 174 -15.78 -3.10 23.65
CA SER A 174 -15.75 -2.88 25.10
C SER A 174 -16.68 -1.70 25.45
N PRO A 175 -16.85 -1.32 26.73
CA PRO A 175 -17.68 -0.15 27.08
C PRO A 175 -17.33 1.13 26.32
N THR A 176 -16.04 1.36 26.02
CA THR A 176 -15.58 2.55 25.29
C THR A 176 -15.13 2.29 23.85
N VAL A 177 -15.17 1.03 23.40
CA VAL A 177 -14.73 0.62 22.06
C VAL A 177 -15.92 0.03 21.31
N PRO A 178 -16.42 0.68 20.25
CA PRO A 178 -17.48 0.09 19.43
C PRO A 178 -16.97 -1.19 18.75
N PHE A 179 -17.90 -2.06 18.35
CA PHE A 179 -17.53 -3.29 17.66
C PHE A 179 -16.71 -3.01 16.40
N GLN A 180 -15.55 -3.66 16.30
CA GLN A 180 -14.66 -3.60 15.16
C GLN A 180 -13.93 -4.92 14.96
N VAL A 181 -13.52 -5.18 13.72
CA VAL A 181 -12.58 -6.27 13.39
C VAL A 181 -11.25 -5.99 14.08
N ILE A 182 -10.57 -7.04 14.54
CA ILE A 182 -9.21 -6.90 15.08
C ILE A 182 -8.25 -6.71 13.91
N GLU A 183 -7.85 -5.46 13.71
CA GLU A 183 -6.93 -4.98 12.67
C GLU A 183 -5.47 -5.13 13.07
N ALA A 184 -4.50 -4.70 12.24
CA ALA A 184 -3.11 -4.59 12.68
C ALA A 184 -2.97 -3.48 13.75
N ALA A 185 -2.24 -3.79 14.83
CA ALA A 185 -1.97 -2.86 15.93
C ALA A 185 -1.21 -1.63 15.48
N THR A 186 -0.30 -1.77 14.52
CA THR A 186 0.43 -0.68 13.85
C THR A 186 0.41 -0.93 12.33
N PRO A 187 -0.57 -0.38 11.59
CA PRO A 187 -0.64 -0.45 10.15
C PRO A 187 0.55 0.30 9.56
N LEU A 188 1.45 -0.44 8.92
CA LEU A 188 2.58 0.09 8.19
C LEU A 188 2.53 -0.43 6.76
N GLY A 189 2.77 0.45 5.82
CA GLY A 189 2.93 0.10 4.42
C GLY A 189 4.40 0.16 3.99
N ILE A 190 4.73 -0.54 2.91
CA ILE A 190 6.01 -0.41 2.22
C ILE A 190 5.75 -0.32 0.72
N ASN A 191 6.50 0.52 0.02
CA ASN A 191 6.49 0.51 -1.43
C ASN A 191 7.25 -0.73 -1.94
N SER A 192 6.62 -1.47 -2.84
CA SER A 192 7.21 -2.58 -3.56
C SER A 192 8.25 -2.05 -4.54
N ALA A 193 9.29 -2.84 -4.77
CA ALA A 193 10.34 -2.43 -5.66
C ALA A 193 9.92 -2.50 -7.14
N ALA A 194 10.68 -1.83 -7.99
CA ALA A 194 10.51 -1.92 -9.44
C ALA A 194 10.88 -3.32 -9.95
N VAL A 195 10.20 -3.78 -11.01
CA VAL A 195 10.52 -5.07 -11.64
C VAL A 195 11.68 -4.89 -12.62
N LEU A 196 12.90 -4.88 -12.09
CA LEU A 196 14.11 -4.59 -12.88
C LEU A 196 15.21 -5.67 -12.77
N PRO A 197 16.05 -5.81 -13.81
CA PRO A 197 17.18 -6.72 -13.78
C PRO A 197 18.18 -6.38 -12.68
N GLY A 198 18.27 -7.25 -11.66
CA GLY A 198 19.19 -7.08 -10.53
C GLY A 198 18.72 -6.10 -9.46
N GLU A 199 17.43 -5.79 -9.42
CA GLU A 199 16.85 -4.96 -8.38
C GLU A 199 17.04 -5.60 -6.97
N PRO A 200 17.48 -4.84 -5.96
CA PRO A 200 17.80 -5.35 -4.61
C PRO A 200 16.67 -6.04 -3.82
N GLY A 201 15.40 -5.80 -4.15
CA GLY A 201 14.23 -6.46 -3.60
C GLY A 201 14.03 -7.90 -4.08
N ASN A 202 14.59 -8.29 -5.23
CA ASN A 202 14.54 -9.68 -5.74
C ASN A 202 13.14 -10.32 -5.66
N ILE A 203 12.12 -9.61 -6.15
CA ILE A 203 10.69 -9.93 -5.96
C ILE A 203 10.35 -11.36 -6.38
N PHE A 204 10.78 -11.77 -7.58
CA PHE A 204 10.39 -13.04 -8.19
C PHE A 204 11.39 -14.16 -7.85
N ALA A 205 10.88 -15.35 -7.56
CA ALA A 205 11.68 -16.56 -7.43
C ALA A 205 12.29 -16.98 -8.77
N ASP A 206 11.57 -16.75 -9.88
CA ASP A 206 12.09 -16.93 -11.24
C ASP A 206 12.80 -15.65 -11.71
N VAL A 207 14.13 -15.69 -11.85
CA VAL A 207 14.92 -14.52 -12.32
C VAL A 207 14.56 -14.10 -13.75
N VAL A 208 13.98 -14.98 -14.57
CA VAL A 208 13.55 -14.64 -15.94
C VAL A 208 12.49 -13.55 -15.90
N LYS A 209 11.65 -13.50 -14.86
CA LYS A 209 10.60 -12.48 -14.68
C LYS A 209 11.15 -11.07 -14.50
N GLN A 210 12.38 -10.93 -14.03
CA GLN A 210 13.08 -9.65 -13.88
C GLN A 210 14.18 -9.44 -14.93
N ALA A 211 14.41 -10.39 -15.85
CA ALA A 211 15.45 -10.30 -16.85
C ALA A 211 15.11 -9.28 -17.95
N LYS A 212 16.12 -8.83 -18.71
CA LYS A 212 15.88 -8.08 -19.95
C LYS A 212 15.17 -8.97 -20.98
N PRO A 213 14.43 -8.39 -21.95
CA PRO A 213 13.95 -9.16 -23.10
C PRO A 213 15.09 -9.89 -23.82
N PHE A 214 14.79 -11.03 -24.44
CA PHE A 214 15.78 -11.81 -25.19
C PHE A 214 16.47 -10.96 -26.28
N GLY A 215 17.77 -11.13 -26.39
CA GLY A 215 18.62 -10.58 -27.46
C GLY A 215 19.09 -11.67 -28.42
N ALA A 216 19.73 -11.28 -29.52
CA ALA A 216 20.31 -12.23 -30.47
C ALA A 216 21.50 -12.98 -29.83
N TYR A 217 21.75 -14.22 -30.27
CA TYR A 217 22.92 -14.98 -29.81
C TYR A 217 24.26 -14.38 -30.26
N SER A 218 24.29 -13.61 -31.35
CA SER A 218 25.54 -12.97 -31.79
C SER A 218 25.92 -11.75 -30.93
N ASN A 219 24.93 -11.10 -30.30
CA ASN A 219 25.08 -9.88 -29.52
C ASN A 219 23.83 -9.65 -28.67
N SER A 220 23.98 -9.57 -27.34
CA SER A 220 22.87 -9.39 -26.41
C SER A 220 22.17 -8.01 -26.50
N ALA A 221 22.78 -7.03 -27.15
CA ALA A 221 22.14 -5.75 -27.48
C ALA A 221 21.32 -5.80 -28.78
N ALA A 222 21.52 -6.81 -29.63
CA ALA A 222 20.78 -6.97 -30.88
C ALA A 222 19.44 -7.67 -30.65
N VAL A 223 18.43 -7.33 -31.46
CA VAL A 223 17.08 -7.89 -31.34
C VAL A 223 17.03 -9.30 -31.92
N VAL A 224 16.39 -10.23 -31.21
CA VAL A 224 15.95 -11.52 -31.74
C VAL A 224 14.45 -11.51 -31.97
N ALA A 225 13.97 -12.22 -32.99
CA ALA A 225 12.54 -12.42 -33.19
C ALA A 225 11.95 -13.23 -32.03
N THR A 226 10.78 -12.83 -31.54
CA THR A 226 10.08 -13.50 -30.44
C THR A 226 8.64 -13.81 -30.82
N ASP A 227 8.03 -14.79 -30.16
CA ASP A 227 6.58 -15.01 -30.23
C ASP A 227 5.80 -13.96 -29.41
N ALA A 228 4.47 -14.13 -29.35
CA ALA A 228 3.55 -13.20 -28.69
C ALA A 228 3.77 -13.07 -27.17
N ASN A 229 4.44 -14.03 -26.53
CA ASN A 229 4.78 -13.99 -25.11
C ASN A 229 6.25 -13.56 -24.88
N GLY A 230 6.99 -13.22 -25.93
CA GLY A 230 8.38 -12.78 -25.82
C GLY A 230 9.42 -13.89 -25.79
N TRP A 231 9.04 -15.15 -26.09
CA TRP A 231 10.01 -16.25 -26.19
C TRP A 231 10.75 -16.22 -27.53
N PRO A 232 12.07 -16.49 -27.57
CA PRO A 232 12.86 -16.37 -28.79
C PRO A 232 12.48 -17.41 -29.83
N LEU A 233 12.44 -17.00 -31.10
CA LEU A 233 12.20 -17.87 -32.26
C LEU A 233 13.51 -18.29 -32.97
N ALA A 234 14.65 -18.01 -32.34
CA ALA A 234 15.97 -18.38 -32.81
C ALA A 234 16.93 -18.59 -31.62
N ASP A 235 18.18 -18.95 -31.91
CA ASP A 235 19.27 -18.87 -30.93
C ASP A 235 19.33 -17.45 -30.35
N ALA A 236 19.45 -17.36 -29.01
CA ALA A 236 19.24 -16.12 -28.28
C ALA A 236 20.17 -15.98 -27.09
N SER A 237 20.25 -14.78 -26.55
CA SER A 237 20.87 -14.48 -25.27
C SER A 237 19.87 -13.83 -24.33
N LEU A 238 20.11 -13.97 -23.02
CA LEU A 238 19.28 -13.40 -21.97
C LEU A 238 20.18 -12.74 -20.92
N ALA A 239 20.14 -11.41 -20.86
CA ALA A 239 20.79 -10.66 -19.80
C ALA A 239 19.90 -10.68 -18.55
N LEU A 240 20.30 -11.48 -17.56
CA LEU A 240 19.53 -11.70 -16.34
C LEU A 240 19.59 -10.46 -15.43
N TRP A 241 20.78 -9.88 -15.27
CA TRP A 241 21.01 -8.66 -14.50
C TRP A 241 22.35 -8.00 -14.87
N SER A 242 22.48 -6.70 -14.61
CA SER A 242 23.69 -5.92 -14.92
C SER A 242 24.63 -5.71 -13.73
N SER A 243 24.14 -5.81 -12.49
CA SER A 243 24.95 -5.65 -11.27
C SER A 243 24.26 -6.32 -10.08
N GLY A 244 24.03 -7.63 -10.20
CA GLY A 244 23.32 -8.40 -9.19
C GLY A 244 24.17 -8.56 -7.94
N ARG A 245 23.61 -8.23 -6.77
CA ARG A 245 24.24 -8.36 -5.45
C ARG A 245 23.66 -9.57 -4.74
N GLU A 246 24.50 -10.32 -4.03
CA GLU A 246 24.06 -11.49 -3.24
C GLU A 246 23.28 -12.52 -4.08
N MET A 247 23.71 -12.69 -5.34
CA MET A 247 23.11 -13.61 -6.31
C MET A 247 23.76 -15.01 -6.30
N ASN A 248 24.65 -15.28 -5.35
CA ASN A 248 25.32 -16.58 -5.25
C ASN A 248 24.37 -17.67 -4.75
N GLY A 249 24.62 -18.92 -5.15
CA GLY A 249 23.81 -20.08 -4.83
C GLY A 249 23.54 -20.95 -6.05
N THR A 250 22.75 -22.00 -5.87
CA THR A 250 22.35 -22.93 -6.94
C THR A 250 20.98 -22.56 -7.46
N TYR A 251 20.88 -22.35 -8.77
CA TYR A 251 19.65 -22.06 -9.49
C TYR A 251 19.12 -23.29 -10.21
N GLN A 252 17.81 -23.49 -10.20
CA GLN A 252 17.17 -24.52 -11.03
C GLN A 252 16.80 -23.94 -12.38
N VAL A 253 17.44 -24.40 -13.46
CA VAL A 253 17.13 -24.04 -14.84
C VAL A 253 16.19 -25.07 -15.44
N THR A 254 15.05 -24.61 -15.98
CA THR A 254 14.13 -25.45 -16.78
C THR A 254 13.62 -24.69 -17.99
N PHE A 255 13.43 -25.34 -19.13
CA PHE A 255 12.76 -24.74 -20.29
C PHE A 255 12.20 -25.81 -21.23
N ASN A 256 11.23 -25.42 -22.05
CA ASN A 256 10.72 -26.25 -23.13
C ASN A 256 11.64 -26.17 -24.36
N GLY A 257 12.05 -27.34 -24.84
CA GLY A 257 13.00 -27.50 -25.94
C GLY A 257 14.37 -28.01 -25.50
N ALA A 258 15.29 -28.14 -26.45
CA ALA A 258 16.69 -28.53 -26.23
C ALA A 258 17.61 -27.38 -26.68
N ALA A 259 18.71 -27.16 -25.97
CA ALA A 259 19.70 -26.15 -26.36
C ALA A 259 21.08 -26.50 -25.78
N LYS A 260 22.12 -25.89 -26.35
CA LYS A 260 23.41 -25.69 -25.68
C LYS A 260 23.31 -24.40 -24.86
N LEU A 261 23.63 -24.49 -23.56
CA LEU A 261 23.66 -23.32 -22.67
C LEU A 261 25.10 -22.84 -22.50
N VAL A 262 25.30 -21.53 -22.49
CA VAL A 262 26.60 -20.90 -22.25
C VAL A 262 26.42 -19.77 -21.26
N ASP A 263 27.14 -19.81 -20.14
CA ASP A 263 27.29 -18.64 -19.27
C ASP A 263 28.33 -17.71 -19.90
N TRP A 264 27.86 -16.68 -20.62
CA TRP A 264 28.72 -15.72 -21.33
C TRP A 264 29.56 -14.88 -20.39
N THR A 265 29.12 -14.76 -19.14
CA THR A 265 29.78 -14.00 -18.09
C THR A 265 30.79 -14.84 -17.30
N GLY A 266 30.77 -16.17 -17.45
CA GLY A 266 31.60 -17.09 -16.68
C GLY A 266 31.35 -17.00 -15.17
N LEU A 267 30.13 -16.63 -14.78
CA LEU A 267 29.77 -16.34 -13.38
C LEU A 267 29.49 -17.61 -12.57
N GLY A 268 29.05 -18.68 -13.25
CA GLY A 268 28.69 -19.94 -12.64
C GLY A 268 29.02 -21.16 -13.50
N SER A 269 28.63 -22.33 -12.98
CA SER A 269 28.84 -23.64 -13.60
C SER A 269 27.53 -24.40 -13.69
N PHE A 270 27.29 -25.06 -14.82
CA PHE A 270 26.12 -25.93 -15.00
C PHE A 270 26.37 -27.35 -14.46
N SER A 271 25.33 -27.98 -13.92
CA SER A 271 25.33 -29.40 -13.56
C SER A 271 24.01 -30.10 -13.92
N VAL A 272 24.09 -31.40 -14.19
CA VAL A 272 22.92 -32.28 -14.39
C VAL A 272 23.21 -33.62 -13.72
N GLY A 273 22.32 -34.06 -12.82
CA GLY A 273 22.47 -35.34 -12.12
C GLY A 273 23.78 -35.46 -11.33
N GLY A 274 24.27 -34.36 -10.75
CA GLY A 274 25.53 -34.29 -10.01
C GLY A 274 26.81 -34.20 -10.86
N VAL A 275 26.70 -34.24 -12.20
CA VAL A 275 27.83 -34.06 -13.11
C VAL A 275 27.96 -32.58 -13.48
N SER A 276 29.13 -31.98 -13.24
CA SER A 276 29.44 -30.59 -13.60
C SER A 276 29.99 -30.47 -15.01
N TYR A 277 29.55 -29.44 -15.74
CA TYR A 277 29.93 -29.14 -17.12
C TYR A 277 30.64 -27.78 -17.28
N GLY A 278 30.90 -27.06 -16.18
CA GLY A 278 31.50 -25.73 -16.23
C GLY A 278 30.55 -24.68 -16.82
N ALA A 279 31.10 -23.64 -17.45
CA ALA A 279 30.33 -22.53 -18.02
C ALA A 279 29.54 -22.89 -19.30
N THR A 280 29.63 -24.12 -19.80
CA THR A 280 28.91 -24.56 -21.01
C THR A 280 28.25 -25.90 -20.79
N LEU A 281 26.91 -25.94 -20.86
CA LEU A 281 26.16 -27.18 -20.92
C LEU A 281 26.03 -27.61 -22.40
N PRO A 282 26.60 -28.76 -22.80
CA PRO A 282 26.50 -29.23 -24.19
C PRO A 282 25.05 -29.48 -24.63
N PHE A 283 24.79 -29.37 -25.94
CA PHE A 283 23.47 -29.62 -26.50
C PHE A 283 22.92 -31.00 -26.09
N GLY A 284 21.67 -31.03 -25.65
CA GLY A 284 20.95 -32.26 -25.31
C GLY A 284 21.20 -32.80 -23.90
N VAL A 285 22.15 -32.26 -23.15
CA VAL A 285 22.36 -32.63 -21.73
C VAL A 285 21.19 -32.09 -20.90
N GLY A 286 20.56 -32.97 -20.11
CA GLY A 286 19.39 -32.62 -19.29
C GLY A 286 18.06 -32.58 -20.05
N TYR A 287 18.05 -32.81 -21.37
CA TYR A 287 16.83 -32.79 -22.18
C TYR A 287 16.07 -34.13 -22.12
N ASN A 288 14.76 -34.06 -21.85
CA ASN A 288 13.83 -35.17 -21.95
C ASN A 288 12.90 -34.96 -23.15
N ALA A 289 13.07 -35.77 -24.20
CA ALA A 289 12.26 -35.69 -25.42
C ALA A 289 10.78 -36.05 -25.21
N GLY A 290 10.46 -36.87 -24.21
CA GLY A 290 9.08 -37.28 -23.91
C GLY A 290 8.24 -36.16 -23.30
N THR A 291 8.86 -35.29 -22.51
CA THR A 291 8.20 -34.10 -21.93
C THR A 291 8.51 -32.81 -22.68
N ASN A 292 9.49 -32.84 -23.61
CA ASN A 292 10.06 -31.68 -24.27
C ASN A 292 10.67 -30.65 -23.30
N VAL A 293 11.27 -31.09 -22.19
CA VAL A 293 11.84 -30.21 -21.16
C VAL A 293 13.33 -30.47 -21.00
N THR A 294 14.13 -29.40 -20.96
CA THR A 294 15.52 -29.44 -20.47
C THR A 294 15.56 -29.00 -19.02
N THR A 295 16.29 -29.73 -18.18
CA THR A 295 16.51 -29.43 -16.76
C THR A 295 18.00 -29.44 -16.45
N ALA A 296 18.49 -28.40 -15.78
CA ALA A 296 19.85 -28.29 -15.28
C ALA A 296 19.91 -27.43 -14.02
N GLU A 297 21.01 -27.51 -13.29
CA GLU A 297 21.36 -26.57 -12.23
C GLU A 297 22.43 -25.60 -12.75
N TRP A 298 22.40 -24.35 -12.29
CA TRP A 298 23.44 -23.35 -12.52
C TRP A 298 23.90 -22.78 -11.19
N THR A 299 25.13 -23.07 -10.79
CA THR A 299 25.68 -22.63 -9.49
C THR A 299 26.56 -21.41 -9.68
N VAL A 300 26.17 -20.30 -9.05
CA VAL A 300 26.93 -19.04 -9.00
C VAL A 300 27.66 -18.94 -7.66
N SER A 301 28.98 -18.77 -7.69
CA SER A 301 29.79 -18.66 -6.46
C SER A 301 30.04 -17.21 -6.01
N ASN A 302 29.94 -16.25 -6.92
CA ASN A 302 30.25 -14.85 -6.64
C ASN A 302 29.08 -14.13 -5.95
N ALA A 303 29.31 -13.65 -4.72
CA ALA A 303 28.36 -12.82 -3.98
C ALA A 303 28.49 -11.31 -4.28
N ALA A 304 29.62 -10.88 -4.82
CA ALA A 304 29.89 -9.48 -5.13
C ALA A 304 29.09 -9.01 -6.37
N PRO A 305 28.85 -7.68 -6.52
CA PRO A 305 28.12 -7.14 -7.65
C PRO A 305 28.72 -7.58 -8.99
N ALA A 306 27.97 -8.31 -9.80
CA ALA A 306 28.39 -8.74 -11.13
C ALA A 306 27.21 -8.84 -12.10
N ALA A 307 27.49 -8.73 -13.40
CA ALA A 307 26.51 -8.99 -14.44
C ALA A 307 26.38 -10.50 -14.72
N ALA A 308 25.20 -10.93 -15.17
CA ALA A 308 24.98 -12.30 -15.66
C ALA A 308 24.27 -12.28 -17.01
N THR A 309 24.78 -13.05 -17.96
CA THR A 309 24.15 -13.27 -19.27
C THR A 309 24.30 -14.72 -19.69
N LEU A 310 23.18 -15.36 -20.04
CA LEU A 310 23.16 -16.71 -20.57
C LEU A 310 22.88 -16.70 -22.07
N GLY A 311 23.62 -17.52 -22.82
CA GLY A 311 23.39 -17.79 -24.23
C GLY A 311 22.75 -19.15 -24.44
N PHE A 312 21.83 -19.21 -25.40
CA PHE A 312 21.10 -20.39 -25.85
C PHE A 312 21.41 -20.60 -27.33
N ALA A 313 22.26 -21.58 -27.62
CA ALA A 313 22.69 -21.94 -28.97
C ALA A 313 22.14 -23.29 -29.41
N GLU A 314 22.15 -23.54 -30.71
CA GLU A 314 21.72 -24.83 -31.29
C GLU A 314 20.30 -25.19 -30.85
N THR A 315 19.45 -24.19 -30.64
CA THR A 315 18.15 -24.33 -29.98
C THR A 315 17.17 -25.15 -30.81
N ARG A 316 16.35 -25.98 -30.15
CA ARG A 316 15.22 -26.68 -30.75
C ARG A 316 13.99 -26.51 -29.87
N ARG A 317 12.98 -25.79 -30.37
CA ARG A 317 11.76 -25.44 -29.62
C ARG A 317 10.93 -26.68 -29.25
N THR A 318 10.91 -27.68 -30.12
CA THR A 318 10.36 -29.02 -29.88
C THR A 318 11.32 -30.10 -30.37
N ALA A 319 11.08 -31.36 -30.00
CA ALA A 319 11.87 -32.50 -30.47
C ALA A 319 11.98 -32.62 -32.00
N THR A 320 11.00 -32.11 -32.74
CA THR A 320 10.95 -32.16 -34.22
C THR A 320 11.29 -30.83 -34.89
N SER A 321 11.50 -29.76 -34.11
CA SER A 321 11.82 -28.45 -34.66
C SER A 321 13.24 -28.40 -35.21
N ALA A 322 13.45 -27.59 -36.25
CA ALA A 322 14.78 -27.34 -36.80
C ALA A 322 15.72 -26.72 -35.75
N THR A 323 17.02 -26.96 -35.88
CA THR A 323 18.04 -26.26 -35.08
C THR A 323 17.96 -24.75 -35.34
N GLY A 324 18.11 -23.95 -34.29
CA GLY A 324 17.94 -22.50 -34.33
C GLY A 324 16.48 -22.04 -34.28
N SER A 325 15.56 -22.83 -33.70
CA SER A 325 14.12 -22.47 -33.59
C SER A 325 13.72 -21.83 -32.26
N GLY A 326 14.70 -21.58 -31.38
CA GLY A 326 14.51 -20.99 -30.07
C GLY A 326 13.96 -21.95 -29.02
N ILE A 327 13.55 -21.40 -27.88
CA ILE A 327 13.02 -22.12 -26.71
C ILE A 327 11.78 -21.40 -26.17
N THR A 328 11.06 -22.03 -25.26
CA THR A 328 9.90 -21.42 -24.56
C THR A 328 9.90 -21.79 -23.08
N ASN A 329 9.10 -21.08 -22.27
CA ASN A 329 8.87 -21.40 -20.86
C ASN A 329 10.16 -21.56 -20.04
N LEU A 330 11.17 -20.75 -20.32
CA LEU A 330 12.38 -20.73 -19.51
C LEU A 330 12.04 -20.21 -18.12
N ARG A 331 12.47 -20.96 -17.10
CA ARG A 331 12.46 -20.58 -15.70
C ARG A 331 13.84 -20.82 -15.13
N ILE A 332 14.33 -19.86 -14.38
CA ILE A 332 15.59 -19.97 -13.65
C ILE A 332 15.26 -19.63 -12.19
N MET A 333 15.02 -20.65 -11.38
CA MET A 333 14.59 -20.48 -9.99
C MET A 333 15.79 -20.13 -9.12
N ARG A 334 15.69 -19.04 -8.37
CA ARG A 334 16.71 -18.55 -7.43
C ARG A 334 17.02 -19.56 -6.33
N PRO A 335 18.21 -19.50 -5.72
CA PRO A 335 18.46 -20.13 -4.42
C PRO A 335 17.50 -19.56 -3.34
N LEU A 336 17.14 -20.36 -2.32
CA LEU A 336 16.27 -19.94 -1.21
C LEU A 336 16.85 -18.84 -0.29
N ALA A 337 18.15 -18.59 -0.43
CA ALA A 337 18.94 -17.58 0.27
C ALA A 337 20.29 -17.42 -0.46
N PRO A 338 20.98 -16.27 -0.34
CA PRO A 338 22.34 -16.13 -0.83
C PRO A 338 23.25 -17.27 -0.35
N GLY A 339 23.87 -17.98 -1.29
CA GLY A 339 24.75 -19.12 -1.05
C GLY A 339 24.05 -20.46 -0.83
N SER A 340 22.71 -20.52 -0.84
CA SER A 340 21.98 -21.77 -0.69
C SER A 340 22.24 -22.72 -1.86
N ALA A 341 22.42 -24.02 -1.54
CA ALA A 341 22.44 -25.10 -2.51
C ALA A 341 21.03 -25.55 -2.94
N THR A 342 20.00 -25.10 -2.23
CA THR A 342 18.61 -25.43 -2.51
C THR A 342 17.96 -24.26 -3.26
N PRO A 343 17.49 -24.47 -4.50
CA PRO A 343 16.68 -23.51 -5.23
C PRO A 343 15.21 -23.52 -4.78
N HIS A 344 14.52 -22.43 -5.09
CA HIS A 344 13.07 -22.36 -5.13
C HIS A 344 12.47 -23.45 -6.02
N ALA A 345 11.30 -23.95 -5.63
CA ALA A 345 10.61 -24.97 -6.41
C ALA A 345 10.10 -24.41 -7.74
N VAL A 346 10.14 -25.21 -8.81
CA VAL A 346 9.65 -24.78 -10.12
C VAL A 346 8.17 -24.44 -10.04
N GLY A 347 7.84 -23.17 -10.34
CA GLY A 347 6.48 -22.66 -10.30
C GLY A 347 6.17 -21.72 -9.14
N GLU A 348 7.03 -21.65 -8.12
CA GLU A 348 6.95 -20.58 -7.11
C GLU A 348 7.11 -19.22 -7.79
N LEU A 349 6.20 -18.27 -7.50
CA LEU A 349 6.21 -16.96 -8.15
C LEU A 349 7.21 -16.01 -7.47
N PHE A 350 7.22 -15.95 -6.14
CA PHE A 350 7.96 -14.94 -5.36
C PHE A 350 9.03 -15.56 -4.48
N SER A 351 10.14 -14.83 -4.31
CA SER A 351 11.24 -15.28 -3.45
C SER A 351 10.79 -15.35 -1.98
N ALA A 352 11.35 -16.29 -1.24
CA ALA A 352 10.97 -16.54 0.16
C ALA A 352 11.42 -15.36 1.04
N GLU A 353 12.57 -14.78 0.71
CA GLU A 353 13.18 -13.66 1.39
C GLU A 353 12.35 -12.39 1.22
N TYR A 354 11.81 -12.14 0.02
CA TYR A 354 10.90 -11.00 -0.20
C TYR A 354 9.57 -11.19 0.54
N LYS A 355 8.97 -12.39 0.49
CA LYS A 355 7.77 -12.71 1.29
C LYS A 355 8.01 -12.53 2.79
N SER A 356 9.19 -12.96 3.27
CA SER A 356 9.61 -12.80 4.67
C SER A 356 9.76 -11.33 5.06
N PHE A 357 10.44 -10.53 4.25
CA PHE A 357 10.57 -9.08 4.44
C PHE A 357 9.21 -8.38 4.52
N LEU A 358 8.30 -8.71 3.62
CA LEU A 358 6.95 -8.13 3.60
C LEU A 358 6.11 -8.50 4.83
N SER A 359 6.49 -9.55 5.57
CA SER A 359 5.72 -10.03 6.72
C SER A 359 5.64 -9.04 7.89
N TYR A 360 6.49 -8.02 7.93
CA TYR A 360 6.47 -6.97 8.96
C TYR A 360 5.48 -5.84 8.67
N PHE A 361 4.95 -5.78 7.45
CA PHE A 361 4.06 -4.72 6.99
C PHE A 361 2.60 -5.20 6.95
N THR A 362 1.67 -4.26 6.88
CA THR A 362 0.24 -4.51 6.73
C THR A 362 -0.21 -4.36 5.27
N GLY A 363 0.45 -3.49 4.51
CA GLY A 363 0.13 -3.27 3.10
C GLY A 363 1.35 -3.03 2.22
N ILE A 364 1.17 -3.20 0.91
CA ILE A 364 2.16 -3.03 -0.13
C ILE A 364 1.67 -1.97 -1.11
N ARG A 365 2.45 -0.92 -1.36
CA ARG A 365 2.20 0.03 -2.44
C ARG A 365 2.95 -0.41 -3.69
N PHE A 366 2.27 -0.48 -4.82
CA PHE A 366 2.82 -1.07 -6.05
C PHE A 366 3.26 0.00 -7.08
N MET A 367 3.59 1.21 -6.63
CA MET A 367 3.85 2.34 -7.52
C MET A 367 4.98 2.02 -8.52
N ASP A 368 6.12 1.54 -8.02
CA ASP A 368 7.28 1.18 -8.84
C ASP A 368 7.11 -0.15 -9.57
N TYR A 369 6.43 -1.13 -8.94
CA TYR A 369 6.07 -2.41 -9.56
C TYR A 369 5.23 -2.22 -10.83
N LEU A 370 4.29 -1.27 -10.79
CA LEU A 370 3.40 -0.91 -11.90
C LEU A 370 4.03 0.10 -12.88
N ALA A 371 5.28 0.51 -12.65
CA ALA A 371 5.97 1.56 -13.40
C ALA A 371 5.08 2.80 -13.58
N THR A 372 4.45 3.26 -12.49
CA THR A 372 3.38 4.26 -12.52
C THR A 372 3.84 5.58 -13.13
N ASN A 373 5.05 6.01 -12.79
CA ASN A 373 5.62 7.26 -13.27
C ASN A 373 5.83 7.21 -14.79
N GLY A 374 5.19 8.14 -15.50
CA GLY A 374 5.19 8.19 -16.95
C GLY A 374 4.30 7.16 -17.65
N ASN A 375 3.56 6.31 -16.93
CA ASN A 375 2.72 5.26 -17.52
C ASN A 375 1.62 5.83 -18.43
N ARG A 376 1.64 5.46 -19.73
CA ARG A 376 0.63 5.86 -20.72
C ARG A 376 -0.24 4.72 -21.26
N GLN A 377 -0.38 3.62 -20.52
CA GLN A 377 -1.39 2.60 -20.85
C GLN A 377 -2.79 3.23 -20.88
N VAL A 378 -3.58 2.86 -21.89
CA VAL A 378 -4.94 3.39 -22.14
C VAL A 378 -5.96 2.26 -22.09
N ASN A 379 -5.69 1.20 -22.84
CA ASN A 379 -6.57 0.07 -23.05
C ASN A 379 -6.10 -1.13 -22.24
N TRP A 380 -7.02 -2.00 -21.84
CA TRP A 380 -6.68 -3.20 -21.07
C TRP A 380 -5.62 -4.09 -21.77
N SER A 381 -5.63 -4.11 -23.10
CA SER A 381 -4.65 -4.84 -23.92
C SER A 381 -3.22 -4.31 -23.84
N ASP A 382 -3.00 -3.09 -23.31
CA ASP A 382 -1.68 -2.45 -23.28
C ASP A 382 -0.76 -3.01 -22.18
N ARG A 383 -1.37 -3.66 -21.18
CA ARG A 383 -0.74 -4.19 -19.96
C ARG A 383 0.20 -5.35 -20.24
N VAL A 384 1.09 -5.59 -19.28
CA VAL A 384 1.87 -6.83 -19.21
C VAL A 384 0.99 -7.96 -18.69
N LYS A 385 1.15 -9.15 -19.27
CA LYS A 385 0.41 -10.37 -18.90
C LYS A 385 1.31 -11.30 -18.08
N PRO A 386 0.74 -12.13 -17.20
CA PRO A 386 1.51 -13.13 -16.44
C PRO A 386 2.20 -14.16 -17.35
N THR A 387 1.70 -14.36 -18.58
CA THR A 387 2.29 -15.26 -19.59
C THR A 387 3.49 -14.67 -20.33
N ASP A 388 3.73 -13.36 -20.20
CA ASP A 388 4.91 -12.74 -20.82
C ASP A 388 6.18 -13.29 -20.15
N ALA A 389 7.18 -13.60 -21.00
CA ALA A 389 8.43 -14.25 -20.61
C ALA A 389 9.15 -13.48 -19.50
N THR A 390 9.22 -12.16 -19.63
CA THR A 390 9.67 -11.24 -18.59
C THR A 390 8.58 -10.23 -18.25
N GLN A 391 8.51 -9.85 -16.98
CA GLN A 391 7.65 -8.77 -16.52
C GLN A 391 8.32 -7.40 -16.67
N TYR A 392 9.64 -7.35 -16.88
CA TYR A 392 10.34 -6.14 -17.28
C TYR A 392 10.21 -5.88 -18.79
N GLN A 393 9.24 -5.04 -19.17
CA GLN A 393 8.95 -4.69 -20.56
C GLN A 393 9.37 -3.25 -20.88
N PRO A 394 10.65 -3.00 -21.22
CA PRO A 394 11.14 -1.64 -21.53
C PRO A 394 10.68 -1.13 -22.89
N LYS A 395 10.35 -2.02 -23.84
CA LYS A 395 9.88 -1.63 -25.18
C LYS A 395 8.42 -1.17 -25.12
N GLY A 396 8.16 0.06 -25.56
CA GLY A 396 6.84 0.69 -25.43
C GLY A 396 6.45 0.98 -23.98
N GLY A 397 7.38 0.81 -23.03
CA GLY A 397 7.27 1.28 -21.66
C GLY A 397 7.70 2.73 -21.53
N TYR A 398 7.60 3.27 -20.33
CA TYR A 398 7.78 4.69 -20.08
C TYR A 398 8.91 4.88 -19.07
N GLY A 399 9.97 5.58 -19.48
CA GLY A 399 11.18 5.71 -18.66
C GLY A 399 11.92 4.38 -18.45
N TRP A 400 12.70 4.30 -17.37
CA TRP A 400 13.57 3.16 -17.06
C TRP A 400 12.83 1.97 -16.44
N GLN A 401 11.60 2.16 -15.94
CA GLN A 401 10.78 1.12 -15.28
C GLN A 401 9.95 0.27 -16.26
N GLY A 402 9.89 0.67 -17.54
CA GLY A 402 9.16 -0.09 -18.56
C GLY A 402 7.64 0.07 -18.46
N LYS A 403 6.88 -1.03 -18.64
CA LYS A 403 5.41 -1.05 -18.56
C LYS A 403 4.85 -1.46 -17.20
N GLY A 404 5.72 -1.77 -16.23
CA GLY A 404 5.34 -2.44 -15.00
C GLY A 404 5.02 -3.92 -15.22
N ALA A 405 4.71 -4.63 -14.15
CA ALA A 405 4.37 -6.05 -14.18
C ALA A 405 2.86 -6.30 -14.15
N SER A 406 2.47 -7.57 -14.32
CA SER A 406 1.06 -7.97 -14.44
C SER A 406 0.25 -7.74 -13.16
N TRP A 407 -1.03 -7.39 -13.33
CA TRP A 407 -1.97 -7.27 -12.21
C TRP A 407 -2.23 -8.62 -11.53
N GLU A 408 -2.18 -9.72 -12.29
CA GLU A 408 -2.34 -11.07 -11.76
C GLU A 408 -1.23 -11.45 -10.77
N ASP A 409 0.03 -11.17 -11.10
CA ASP A 409 1.15 -11.44 -10.19
C ASP A 409 1.09 -10.52 -8.96
N LEU A 410 0.63 -9.26 -9.10
CA LEU A 410 0.36 -8.38 -7.95
C LEU A 410 -0.66 -8.97 -6.99
N VAL A 411 -1.78 -9.49 -7.51
CA VAL A 411 -2.82 -10.15 -6.72
C VAL A 411 -2.26 -11.40 -6.05
N ALA A 412 -1.48 -12.21 -6.76
CA ALA A 412 -0.82 -13.39 -6.20
C ALA A 412 0.09 -13.01 -5.03
N LEU A 413 0.94 -11.98 -5.16
CA LEU A 413 1.82 -11.55 -4.07
C LEU A 413 1.02 -11.11 -2.83
N ALA A 414 -0.05 -10.35 -3.02
CA ALA A 414 -0.92 -9.92 -1.94
C ALA A 414 -1.59 -11.11 -1.23
N ASN A 415 -2.08 -12.09 -2.00
CA ASN A 415 -2.71 -13.30 -1.49
C ASN A 415 -1.72 -14.21 -0.76
N GLU A 416 -0.50 -14.37 -1.29
CA GLU A 416 0.54 -15.19 -0.66
C GLU A 416 1.06 -14.59 0.64
N THR A 417 1.09 -13.26 0.74
CA THR A 417 1.64 -12.54 1.91
C THR A 417 0.58 -12.11 2.92
N GLY A 418 -0.71 -12.10 2.54
CA GLY A 418 -1.80 -11.64 3.40
C GLY A 418 -1.79 -10.12 3.64
N LYS A 419 -1.38 -9.34 2.64
CA LYS A 419 -1.16 -7.88 2.74
C LYS A 419 -2.17 -7.10 1.93
N ASP A 420 -2.61 -5.96 2.48
CA ASP A 420 -3.43 -5.00 1.72
C ASP A 420 -2.62 -4.45 0.54
N VAL A 421 -3.30 -4.01 -0.52
CA VAL A 421 -2.65 -3.47 -1.72
C VAL A 421 -2.96 -2.00 -1.88
N TRP A 422 -1.97 -1.20 -2.26
CA TRP A 422 -2.15 0.15 -2.78
C TRP A 422 -1.71 0.17 -4.24
N ILE A 423 -2.64 0.53 -5.13
CA ILE A 423 -2.46 0.50 -6.57
C ILE A 423 -2.64 1.89 -7.18
N ASN A 424 -1.88 2.16 -8.24
CA ASN A 424 -1.95 3.40 -8.97
C ASN A 424 -2.55 3.15 -10.36
N ILE A 425 -3.60 3.90 -10.70
CA ILE A 425 -4.25 3.83 -12.02
C ILE A 425 -3.44 4.65 -13.03
N PRO A 426 -3.09 4.12 -14.22
CA PRO A 426 -2.39 4.89 -15.25
C PRO A 426 -3.14 6.17 -15.63
N VAL A 427 -2.41 7.27 -15.89
CA VAL A 427 -3.02 8.61 -16.12
C VAL A 427 -3.93 8.66 -17.36
N TYR A 428 -3.70 7.78 -18.34
CA TYR A 428 -4.53 7.68 -19.55
C TYR A 428 -5.51 6.49 -19.54
N ALA A 429 -5.61 5.73 -18.44
CA ALA A 429 -6.47 4.56 -18.38
C ALA A 429 -7.93 4.94 -18.71
N SER A 430 -8.48 4.24 -19.70
CA SER A 430 -9.90 4.34 -20.04
C SER A 430 -10.79 3.78 -18.93
N ASP A 431 -12.06 4.16 -18.92
CA ASP A 431 -13.02 3.60 -17.96
C ASP A 431 -13.20 2.09 -18.14
N ASP A 432 -13.04 1.57 -19.36
CA ASP A 432 -12.99 0.12 -19.64
C ASP A 432 -11.79 -0.57 -18.97
N TYR A 433 -10.60 0.05 -19.01
CA TYR A 433 -9.42 -0.45 -18.29
C TYR A 433 -9.71 -0.55 -16.79
N VAL A 434 -10.26 0.51 -16.21
CA VAL A 434 -10.54 0.58 -14.76
C VAL A 434 -11.61 -0.43 -14.36
N THR A 435 -12.66 -0.59 -15.18
CA THR A 435 -13.71 -1.59 -14.95
C THR A 435 -13.13 -3.01 -14.96
N LYS A 436 -12.31 -3.33 -15.98
CA LYS A 436 -11.63 -4.62 -16.07
C LYS A 436 -10.66 -4.88 -14.92
N LEU A 437 -10.00 -3.83 -14.39
CA LEU A 437 -9.17 -3.96 -13.19
C LEU A 437 -10.02 -4.29 -11.96
N ALA A 438 -11.16 -3.61 -11.79
CA ALA A 438 -12.09 -3.90 -10.69
C ALA A 438 -12.63 -5.34 -10.78
N GLU A 439 -12.93 -5.82 -11.99
CA GLU A 439 -13.34 -7.21 -12.27
C GLU A 439 -12.22 -8.23 -11.98
N LEU A 440 -10.98 -7.95 -12.38
CA LEU A 440 -9.83 -8.81 -12.09
C LEU A 440 -9.68 -9.01 -10.57
N LEU A 441 -9.75 -7.92 -9.81
CA LEU A 441 -9.61 -7.98 -8.35
C LEU A 441 -10.78 -8.74 -7.71
N ALA A 442 -12.00 -8.63 -8.27
CA ALA A 442 -13.21 -9.25 -7.72
C ALA A 442 -13.34 -10.74 -8.08
N TYR A 443 -12.94 -11.11 -9.31
CA TYR A 443 -13.31 -12.38 -9.92
C TYR A 443 -12.13 -13.18 -10.51
N GLY A 444 -10.96 -12.57 -10.66
CA GLY A 444 -9.78 -13.18 -11.27
C GLY A 444 -9.75 -13.01 -12.80
N SER A 445 -8.82 -13.69 -13.47
CA SER A 445 -8.68 -13.66 -14.93
C SER A 445 -8.29 -15.01 -15.54
N ASP A 446 -8.38 -15.11 -16.87
CA ASP A 446 -7.81 -16.21 -17.66
C ASP A 446 -6.33 -15.99 -18.03
N GLY A 447 -5.72 -14.90 -17.54
CA GLY A 447 -4.37 -14.44 -17.88
C GLY A 447 -4.33 -13.36 -18.98
N ALA A 448 -5.47 -13.09 -19.62
CA ALA A 448 -5.62 -12.03 -20.60
C ALA A 448 -6.83 -11.12 -20.29
N THR A 449 -7.99 -11.72 -20.00
CA THR A 449 -9.26 -11.02 -19.76
C THR A 449 -9.78 -11.36 -18.35
N PRO A 450 -10.21 -10.36 -17.56
CA PRO A 450 -10.85 -10.63 -16.28
C PRO A 450 -12.21 -11.31 -16.49
N TYR A 451 -12.62 -12.10 -15.52
CA TYR A 451 -13.99 -12.61 -15.50
C TYR A 451 -14.95 -11.53 -15.01
N THR A 452 -16.17 -11.51 -15.52
CA THR A 452 -17.23 -10.56 -15.10
C THR A 452 -18.07 -11.09 -13.93
N GLY A 453 -17.70 -12.25 -13.38
CA GLY A 453 -18.38 -12.89 -12.26
C GLY A 453 -17.57 -14.04 -11.68
N ARG A 454 -17.95 -14.48 -10.48
CA ARG A 454 -17.22 -15.51 -9.71
C ARG A 454 -17.04 -16.80 -10.50
N GLN A 455 -15.80 -17.29 -10.54
CA GLN A 455 -15.44 -18.56 -11.18
C GLN A 455 -15.16 -19.64 -10.15
N SER A 456 -15.46 -20.90 -10.47
CA SER A 456 -15.18 -22.06 -9.60
C SER A 456 -13.69 -22.39 -9.50
N SER A 457 -12.93 -22.11 -10.56
CA SER A 457 -11.51 -22.40 -10.69
C SER A 457 -10.87 -21.40 -11.67
N PRO A 458 -10.75 -20.12 -11.28
CA PRO A 458 -10.11 -19.12 -12.13
C PRO A 458 -8.65 -19.52 -12.41
N ALA A 459 -8.16 -19.29 -13.63
CA ALA A 459 -6.75 -19.56 -13.96
C ALA A 459 -5.79 -18.68 -13.13
N TYR A 460 -6.15 -17.41 -12.94
CA TYR A 460 -5.51 -16.48 -12.01
C TYR A 460 -6.55 -16.01 -10.99
N PRO A 461 -6.43 -16.41 -9.70
CA PRO A 461 -7.42 -16.10 -8.67
C PRO A 461 -7.64 -14.59 -8.41
N PRO A 462 -8.83 -14.20 -7.91
CA PRO A 462 -9.09 -12.84 -7.44
C PRO A 462 -8.32 -12.50 -6.18
N LEU A 463 -8.39 -11.22 -5.78
CA LEU A 463 -7.88 -10.77 -4.49
C LEU A 463 -8.66 -11.43 -3.34
N ASN A 464 -7.95 -11.89 -2.32
CA ASN A 464 -8.55 -12.47 -1.14
C ASN A 464 -9.42 -11.44 -0.40
N SER A 465 -10.64 -11.87 -0.04
CA SER A 465 -11.64 -11.08 0.70
C SER A 465 -11.13 -10.39 1.98
N ASN A 466 -10.11 -10.94 2.61
CA ASN A 466 -9.50 -10.41 3.83
C ASN A 466 -8.61 -9.16 3.59
N LEU A 467 -8.35 -8.84 2.32
CA LEU A 467 -7.43 -7.81 1.89
C LEU A 467 -8.18 -6.58 1.39
N LYS A 468 -7.62 -5.40 1.71
CA LYS A 468 -8.13 -4.10 1.29
C LYS A 468 -7.35 -3.57 0.10
N VAL A 469 -8.01 -2.76 -0.72
CA VAL A 469 -7.45 -2.13 -1.93
C VAL A 469 -7.49 -0.62 -1.77
N TYR A 470 -6.33 0.01 -1.61
CA TYR A 470 -6.17 1.46 -1.71
C TYR A 470 -5.93 1.83 -3.17
N ILE A 471 -6.69 2.79 -3.70
CA ILE A 471 -6.65 3.13 -5.13
C ILE A 471 -6.30 4.60 -5.28
N GLU A 472 -5.20 4.87 -5.98
CA GLU A 472 -4.72 6.22 -6.28
C GLU A 472 -4.80 6.47 -7.80
N TYR A 473 -5.20 7.67 -8.21
CA TYR A 473 -5.15 8.04 -9.63
C TYR A 473 -3.76 8.58 -9.98
N SER A 474 -2.98 7.74 -10.67
CA SER A 474 -1.56 7.94 -11.00
C SER A 474 -0.70 8.21 -9.75
N ASN A 475 0.46 8.86 -9.89
CA ASN A 475 1.37 9.22 -8.80
C ASN A 475 1.78 10.68 -8.94
N GLU A 476 1.72 11.43 -7.84
CA GLU A 476 2.16 12.84 -7.74
C GLU A 476 1.86 13.68 -8.98
N VAL A 477 0.59 13.70 -9.40
CA VAL A 477 0.18 14.34 -10.67
C VAL A 477 0.34 15.87 -10.63
N TRP A 478 0.73 16.44 -9.48
CA TRP A 478 1.13 17.83 -9.29
C TRP A 478 2.64 18.08 -9.50
N ASN A 479 3.47 17.05 -9.48
CA ASN A 479 4.92 17.19 -9.53
C ASN A 479 5.39 17.37 -10.99
N THR A 480 5.89 18.57 -11.29
CA THR A 480 6.31 18.98 -12.63
C THR A 480 7.50 18.20 -13.18
N SER A 481 8.23 17.48 -12.32
CA SER A 481 9.33 16.59 -12.72
C SER A 481 8.84 15.33 -13.42
N PHE A 482 7.56 14.96 -13.24
CA PHE A 482 7.00 13.75 -13.82
C PHE A 482 6.19 14.00 -15.10
N PRO A 483 6.35 13.18 -16.15
CA PRO A 483 5.61 13.36 -17.41
C PRO A 483 4.09 13.31 -17.29
N GLN A 484 3.55 12.61 -16.29
CA GLN A 484 2.11 12.55 -16.05
C GLN A 484 1.49 13.89 -15.63
N TYR A 485 2.26 14.80 -15.02
CA TYR A 485 1.79 16.16 -14.73
C TYR A 485 1.34 16.83 -16.03
N ASN A 486 2.24 16.96 -17.00
CA ASN A 486 1.95 17.58 -18.30
C ASN A 486 0.83 16.87 -19.05
N SER A 487 0.75 15.54 -18.92
CA SER A 487 -0.33 14.74 -19.49
C SER A 487 -1.70 15.13 -18.90
N ASN A 488 -1.78 15.29 -17.59
CA ASN A 488 -3.01 15.68 -16.90
C ASN A 488 -3.43 17.12 -17.24
N VAL A 489 -2.47 18.05 -17.35
CA VAL A 489 -2.72 19.43 -17.81
C VAL A 489 -3.41 19.42 -19.17
N ALA A 490 -2.81 18.75 -20.16
CA ALA A 490 -3.35 18.68 -21.52
C ALA A 490 -4.75 18.03 -21.57
N LEU A 491 -4.98 16.98 -20.77
CA LEU A 491 -6.29 16.34 -20.69
C LEU A 491 -7.35 17.24 -20.03
N ALA A 492 -6.98 18.05 -19.03
CA ALA A 492 -7.89 19.00 -18.40
C ALA A 492 -8.26 20.14 -19.35
N GLU A 493 -7.28 20.71 -20.05
CA GLU A 493 -7.50 21.74 -21.06
C GLU A 493 -8.37 21.24 -22.21
N ALA A 494 -8.13 20.01 -22.70
CA ALA A 494 -8.94 19.40 -23.74
C ALA A 494 -10.40 19.17 -23.29
N GLU A 495 -10.61 18.72 -22.05
CA GLU A 495 -11.96 18.53 -21.49
C GLU A 495 -12.71 19.88 -21.40
N VAL A 496 -12.06 20.93 -20.92
CA VAL A 496 -12.65 22.27 -20.82
C VAL A 496 -12.94 22.85 -22.21
N ALA A 497 -12.00 22.70 -23.15
CA ALA A 497 -12.16 23.16 -24.53
C ALA A 497 -13.31 22.46 -25.27
N ALA A 498 -13.63 21.21 -24.92
CA ALA A 498 -14.78 20.49 -25.46
C ALA A 498 -16.15 21.05 -24.99
N GLY A 499 -16.16 21.90 -23.95
CA GLY A 499 -17.35 22.60 -23.44
C GLY A 499 -18.10 21.83 -22.34
N ASN A 500 -18.87 22.56 -21.51
CA ASN A 500 -19.67 22.03 -20.40
C ASN A 500 -18.92 21.16 -19.38
N SER A 501 -17.59 21.28 -19.28
CA SER A 501 -16.81 20.52 -18.31
C SER A 501 -17.09 20.98 -16.87
N PRO A 502 -17.30 20.04 -15.92
CA PRO A 502 -17.33 20.33 -14.49
C PRO A 502 -16.06 21.02 -13.97
N LEU A 503 -14.91 20.84 -14.64
CA LEU A 503 -13.65 21.44 -14.22
C LEU A 503 -13.71 22.98 -14.22
N ASP A 504 -14.56 23.56 -15.06
CA ASP A 504 -14.77 25.00 -15.23
C ASP A 504 -16.20 25.43 -14.84
N TYR A 505 -16.80 24.77 -13.83
CA TYR A 505 -18.18 25.04 -13.40
C TYR A 505 -18.38 26.47 -12.86
N ASP A 506 -17.34 27.04 -12.24
CA ASP A 506 -17.35 28.35 -11.58
C ASP A 506 -16.73 29.47 -12.44
N LYS A 507 -16.28 29.16 -13.66
CA LYS A 507 -15.66 30.12 -14.60
C LYS A 507 -14.51 30.90 -13.97
N ASN A 508 -13.70 30.22 -13.15
CA ASN A 508 -12.61 30.84 -12.38
C ASN A 508 -11.50 31.45 -13.25
N GLY A 509 -11.32 30.95 -14.48
CA GLY A 509 -10.35 31.49 -15.44
C GLY A 509 -8.87 31.17 -15.16
N ARG A 510 -8.58 30.34 -14.14
CA ARG A 510 -7.23 29.87 -13.79
C ARG A 510 -7.02 28.45 -14.31
N SER A 511 -6.18 28.26 -15.34
CA SER A 511 -5.96 26.95 -15.97
C SER A 511 -5.45 25.88 -15.01
N PHE A 512 -4.56 26.24 -14.07
CA PHE A 512 -4.04 25.31 -13.07
C PHE A 512 -5.13 24.72 -12.16
N VAL A 513 -6.28 25.40 -12.01
CA VAL A 513 -7.39 24.88 -11.20
C VAL A 513 -8.01 23.67 -11.90
N TRP A 514 -8.09 23.68 -13.23
CA TRP A 514 -8.66 22.59 -14.01
C TRP A 514 -7.85 21.31 -13.85
N GLU A 515 -6.52 21.39 -13.91
CA GLU A 515 -5.65 20.21 -13.79
C GLU A 515 -5.79 19.54 -12.41
N ARG A 516 -5.92 20.31 -11.32
CA ARG A 516 -6.09 19.79 -9.95
C ARG A 516 -7.48 19.22 -9.74
N ARG A 517 -8.52 19.91 -10.22
CA ARG A 517 -9.90 19.39 -10.21
C ARG A 517 -10.01 18.09 -10.99
N ARG A 518 -9.25 17.95 -12.09
CA ARG A 518 -9.27 16.74 -12.90
C ARG A 518 -8.73 15.53 -12.14
N VAL A 519 -7.70 15.70 -11.30
CA VAL A 519 -7.18 14.60 -10.46
C VAL A 519 -8.27 14.12 -9.50
N ALA A 520 -8.94 15.05 -8.81
CA ALA A 520 -10.06 14.73 -7.92
C ALA A 520 -11.27 14.10 -8.66
N LYS A 521 -11.62 14.63 -9.84
CA LYS A 521 -12.66 14.08 -10.72
C LYS A 521 -12.35 12.64 -11.11
N ARG A 522 -11.12 12.36 -11.56
CA ARG A 522 -10.73 11.02 -12.01
C ARG A 522 -10.74 10.00 -10.89
N ILE A 523 -10.24 10.32 -9.70
CA ILE A 523 -10.31 9.35 -8.59
C ILE A 523 -11.77 9.11 -8.14
N MET A 524 -12.64 10.12 -8.21
CA MET A 524 -14.08 9.96 -7.98
C MET A 524 -14.73 9.06 -9.04
N GLU A 525 -14.40 9.22 -10.31
CA GLU A 525 -14.89 8.35 -11.39
C GLU A 525 -14.39 6.91 -11.22
N VAL A 526 -13.12 6.72 -10.87
CA VAL A 526 -12.56 5.40 -10.51
C VAL A 526 -13.32 4.78 -9.33
N SER A 527 -13.62 5.55 -8.29
CA SER A 527 -14.45 5.10 -7.15
C SER A 527 -15.83 4.60 -7.61
N ASN A 528 -16.48 5.31 -8.55
CA ASN A 528 -17.77 4.89 -9.10
C ASN A 528 -17.68 3.62 -9.95
N LEU A 529 -16.63 3.47 -10.77
CA LEU A 529 -16.43 2.26 -11.57
C LEU A 529 -16.18 1.03 -10.69
N PHE A 530 -15.38 1.16 -9.64
CA PHE A 530 -15.21 0.10 -8.65
C PHE A 530 -16.51 -0.20 -7.92
N ARG A 531 -17.27 0.81 -7.51
CA ARG A 531 -18.59 0.65 -6.86
C ARG A 531 -19.56 -0.11 -7.75
N ALA A 532 -19.54 0.10 -9.07
CA ALA A 532 -20.39 -0.63 -10.01
C ALA A 532 -20.08 -2.14 -10.05
N VAL A 533 -18.83 -2.54 -9.81
CA VAL A 533 -18.41 -3.96 -9.81
C VAL A 533 -18.54 -4.60 -8.43
N TRP A 534 -18.14 -3.89 -7.38
CA TRP A 534 -18.03 -4.41 -6.01
C TRP A 534 -19.26 -4.13 -5.13
N GLY A 535 -20.09 -3.16 -5.53
CA GLY A 535 -21.24 -2.69 -4.77
C GLY A 535 -20.88 -1.78 -3.59
N ASP A 536 -21.87 -1.01 -3.13
CA ASP A 536 -21.71 0.01 -2.08
C ASP A 536 -21.14 -0.55 -0.77
N ALA A 537 -21.53 -1.76 -0.39
CA ALA A 537 -21.10 -2.38 0.87
C ALA A 537 -19.58 -2.61 0.96
N ALA A 538 -18.92 -2.80 -0.20
CA ALA A 538 -17.47 -2.98 -0.28
C ALA A 538 -16.71 -1.64 -0.32
N MET A 539 -17.38 -0.54 -0.65
CA MET A 539 -16.75 0.78 -0.73
C MET A 539 -16.45 1.32 0.66
N MET A 540 -15.29 1.97 0.81
CA MET A 540 -14.71 2.50 2.06
C MET A 540 -14.41 1.44 3.13
N THR A 541 -14.80 0.19 2.91
CA THR A 541 -14.50 -0.95 3.78
C THR A 541 -13.34 -1.75 3.21
N GLN A 542 -13.54 -2.38 2.05
CA GLN A 542 -12.56 -3.16 1.32
C GLN A 542 -11.91 -2.36 0.19
N ILE A 543 -12.71 -1.62 -0.58
CA ILE A 543 -12.25 -0.77 -1.68
C ILE A 543 -12.14 0.68 -1.18
N ARG A 544 -10.93 1.22 -1.20
CA ARG A 544 -10.55 2.46 -0.51
C ARG A 544 -9.85 3.43 -1.48
N PRO A 545 -10.61 4.14 -2.34
CA PRO A 545 -10.06 5.22 -3.14
C PRO A 545 -9.42 6.29 -2.24
N VAL A 546 -8.22 6.75 -2.61
CA VAL A 546 -7.46 7.76 -1.89
C VAL A 546 -7.08 8.90 -2.81
N PHE A 547 -7.20 10.13 -2.31
CA PHE A 547 -6.82 11.34 -3.02
C PHE A 547 -5.58 11.92 -2.38
N GLU A 548 -4.43 11.77 -3.04
CA GLU A 548 -3.15 12.27 -2.54
C GLU A 548 -2.84 13.65 -3.10
N TRP A 549 -2.02 14.41 -2.38
CA TRP A 549 -1.64 15.79 -2.71
C TRP A 549 -0.22 16.11 -2.27
N GLN A 550 0.28 17.28 -2.69
CA GLN A 550 1.59 17.75 -2.26
C GLN A 550 1.51 18.11 -0.78
N TYR A 551 2.34 17.42 0.01
CA TYR A 551 2.42 17.50 1.47
C TYR A 551 2.15 18.91 2.02
N GLY A 552 1.27 18.99 3.01
CA GLY A 552 0.84 20.23 3.65
C GLY A 552 -0.06 21.13 2.77
N ASN A 553 -0.76 20.57 1.78
CA ASN A 553 -1.53 21.32 0.78
C ASN A 553 -0.68 22.33 0.00
N MET A 554 0.58 21.99 -0.27
CA MET A 554 1.44 22.85 -1.06
C MET A 554 0.84 23.02 -2.46
N ASN A 555 0.90 24.25 -2.98
CA ASN A 555 0.27 24.64 -4.25
C ASN A 555 -1.24 24.34 -4.32
N GLU A 556 -1.97 24.38 -3.20
CA GLU A 556 -3.43 24.16 -3.16
C GLU A 556 -3.88 22.80 -3.72
N THR A 557 -3.00 21.80 -3.69
CA THR A 557 -3.23 20.48 -4.30
C THR A 557 -4.28 19.64 -3.56
N ALA A 558 -4.48 19.88 -2.26
CA ALA A 558 -5.58 19.29 -1.49
C ALA A 558 -6.87 20.12 -1.64
N ALA A 559 -6.77 21.42 -1.36
CA ALA A 559 -7.89 22.34 -1.27
C ALA A 559 -8.73 22.35 -2.55
N VAL A 560 -8.08 22.58 -3.71
CA VAL A 560 -8.79 22.70 -4.99
C VAL A 560 -9.57 21.44 -5.35
N GLY A 561 -9.01 20.26 -5.06
CA GLY A 561 -9.64 18.98 -5.36
C GLY A 561 -10.80 18.66 -4.42
N LEU A 562 -10.58 18.78 -3.11
CA LEU A 562 -11.59 18.49 -2.08
C LEU A 562 -12.77 19.47 -2.15
N ASP A 563 -12.49 20.76 -2.31
CA ASP A 563 -13.52 21.79 -2.43
C ASP A 563 -14.33 21.62 -3.72
N PHE A 564 -13.71 21.16 -4.80
CA PHE A 564 -14.42 20.86 -6.03
C PHE A 564 -15.37 19.67 -5.88
N LEU A 565 -14.92 18.57 -5.27
CA LEU A 565 -15.79 17.42 -5.02
C LEU A 565 -16.98 17.80 -4.13
N ASP A 566 -16.75 18.59 -3.09
CA ASP A 566 -17.83 19.04 -2.21
C ASP A 566 -18.75 20.06 -2.90
N SER A 567 -18.21 21.09 -3.53
CA SER A 567 -19.05 22.12 -4.17
C SER A 567 -19.89 21.54 -5.30
N PHE A 568 -19.26 20.79 -6.22
CA PHE A 568 -19.93 20.31 -7.43
C PHE A 568 -20.66 18.97 -7.22
N TYR A 569 -20.02 17.97 -6.62
CA TYR A 569 -20.63 16.63 -6.50
C TYR A 569 -21.43 16.42 -5.22
N ASN A 570 -21.32 17.32 -4.23
CA ASN A 570 -22.19 17.36 -3.04
C ASN A 570 -23.19 18.53 -3.06
N ASN A 571 -23.19 19.36 -4.14
CA ASN A 571 -23.97 20.61 -4.23
C ASN A 571 -23.77 21.52 -2.98
N ALA A 572 -22.59 21.47 -2.37
CA ALA A 572 -22.35 22.12 -1.07
C ALA A 572 -22.33 23.65 -1.16
N ASP A 573 -22.09 24.20 -2.34
CA ASP A 573 -22.16 25.64 -2.64
C ASP A 573 -23.61 26.17 -2.75
N GLY A 574 -24.61 25.30 -2.58
CA GLY A 574 -26.02 25.64 -2.66
C GLY A 574 -26.57 25.68 -4.09
N VAL A 575 -25.76 25.37 -5.10
CA VAL A 575 -26.19 25.24 -6.50
C VAL A 575 -26.39 23.77 -6.83
N GLN A 576 -27.49 23.46 -7.52
CA GLN A 576 -27.76 22.09 -7.97
C GLN A 576 -26.95 21.79 -9.24
N HIS A 577 -25.73 21.27 -9.07
CA HIS A 577 -24.88 20.82 -10.17
C HIS A 577 -25.19 19.38 -10.60
N VAL A 578 -25.44 18.50 -9.62
CA VAL A 578 -25.80 17.10 -9.84
C VAL A 578 -27.16 16.76 -9.22
N ALA A 579 -27.86 15.79 -9.81
CA ALA A 579 -29.17 15.34 -9.32
C ALA A 579 -29.08 14.54 -8.00
N ASN A 580 -28.01 13.75 -7.85
CA ASN A 580 -27.77 12.90 -6.69
C ASN A 580 -26.47 13.33 -6.01
N PRO A 581 -26.52 14.33 -5.11
CA PRO A 581 -25.32 14.81 -4.43
C PRO A 581 -24.83 13.78 -3.40
N HIS A 582 -23.52 13.67 -3.29
CA HIS A 582 -22.86 12.82 -2.30
C HIS A 582 -21.68 13.56 -1.64
N PRO A 583 -21.46 13.38 -0.32
CA PRO A 583 -20.33 13.98 0.37
C PRO A 583 -19.00 13.38 -0.12
N VAL A 584 -17.89 14.09 0.09
CA VAL A 584 -16.55 13.65 -0.36
C VAL A 584 -16.18 12.25 0.14
N ASN A 585 -16.53 11.90 1.39
CA ASN A 585 -16.25 10.58 1.98
C ASN A 585 -17.16 9.44 1.47
N TYR A 586 -18.12 9.75 0.59
CA TYR A 586 -18.79 8.72 -0.21
C TYR A 586 -17.87 8.20 -1.32
N PHE A 587 -17.05 9.07 -1.90
CA PHE A 587 -16.15 8.75 -3.00
C PHE A 587 -14.76 8.32 -2.53
N LEU A 588 -14.28 8.90 -1.44
CA LEU A 588 -12.91 8.75 -0.96
C LEU A 588 -12.87 8.17 0.47
N TYR A 589 -11.94 7.26 0.71
CA TYR A 589 -11.67 6.70 2.04
C TYR A 589 -10.67 7.57 2.80
N GLY A 590 -9.65 8.05 2.09
CA GLY A 590 -8.50 8.72 2.67
C GLY A 590 -7.84 9.71 1.72
N GLY A 591 -6.84 10.40 2.22
CA GLY A 591 -5.96 11.24 1.44
C GLY A 591 -4.82 11.79 2.30
N GLY A 592 -3.80 12.32 1.65
CA GLY A 592 -2.64 12.84 2.36
C GLY A 592 -1.48 13.22 1.46
N GLY A 593 -0.33 13.41 2.12
CA GLY A 593 0.92 13.84 1.52
C GLY A 593 2.06 12.86 1.81
N GLY A 594 3.20 13.05 1.13
CA GLY A 594 4.44 12.39 1.49
C GLY A 594 4.89 12.80 2.91
N TRP A 595 5.48 11.87 3.67
CA TRP A 595 5.83 12.08 5.08
C TRP A 595 7.33 11.94 5.36
N TYR A 596 8.15 12.56 4.52
CA TYR A 596 9.60 12.53 4.67
C TYR A 596 10.08 13.32 5.88
N VAL A 597 11.01 12.72 6.63
CA VAL A 597 11.65 13.33 7.80
C VAL A 597 13.16 13.20 7.65
N ALA A 598 13.87 14.29 7.87
CA ALA A 598 15.31 14.37 7.73
C ALA A 598 15.92 15.31 8.78
N PRO A 599 17.22 15.16 9.10
CA PRO A 599 17.92 16.10 9.95
C PRO A 599 17.87 17.54 9.39
N ILE A 600 17.78 18.53 10.27
CA ILE A 600 17.72 19.95 9.88
C ILE A 600 19.02 20.37 9.15
N HIS A 601 20.15 19.81 9.56
CA HIS A 601 21.46 20.05 8.94
C HIS A 601 22.17 18.73 8.61
N GLN A 602 22.16 18.34 7.34
CA GLN A 602 22.66 17.03 6.87
C GLN A 602 24.14 17.05 6.47
N GLY A 603 24.66 18.18 5.98
CA GLY A 603 26.05 18.33 5.53
C GLY A 603 27.08 18.66 6.62
N LEU A 604 26.82 18.30 7.88
CA LEU A 604 27.74 18.57 8.99
C LEU A 604 28.89 17.54 9.04
N GLY A 605 30.04 17.94 9.59
CA GLY A 605 31.27 17.15 9.55
C GLY A 605 31.27 15.84 10.34
N THR A 606 30.25 15.57 11.17
CA THR A 606 30.11 14.31 11.92
C THR A 606 28.64 13.88 12.02
N ALA A 607 28.39 12.56 12.07
CA ALA A 607 27.06 11.99 12.27
C ALA A 607 26.38 12.54 13.54
N ALA A 608 27.13 12.65 14.65
CA ALA A 608 26.64 13.19 15.90
C ALA A 608 26.15 14.64 15.76
N ALA A 609 26.85 15.48 15.00
CA ALA A 609 26.44 16.86 14.74
C ALA A 609 25.18 16.91 13.86
N VAL A 610 25.10 16.05 12.84
CA VAL A 610 23.89 15.90 11.99
C VAL A 610 22.68 15.56 12.85
N PHE A 611 22.75 14.52 13.68
CA PHE A 611 21.60 14.09 14.50
C PHE A 611 21.27 15.05 15.66
N ALA A 612 22.26 15.77 16.18
CA ALA A 612 22.05 16.81 17.20
C ALA A 612 21.36 18.06 16.63
N SER A 613 21.30 18.23 15.30
CA SER A 613 20.59 19.34 14.67
C SER A 613 19.06 19.26 14.79
N GLY A 614 18.53 18.13 15.27
CA GLY A 614 17.09 17.84 15.28
C GLY A 614 16.59 17.42 13.89
N GLN A 615 15.28 17.23 13.77
CA GLN A 615 14.61 16.85 12.52
C GLN A 615 13.52 17.86 12.14
N ASN A 616 13.19 17.94 10.86
CA ASN A 616 11.97 18.61 10.43
C ASN A 616 10.73 17.87 10.97
N VAL A 617 9.65 18.63 11.18
CA VAL A 617 8.35 18.04 11.51
C VAL A 617 7.66 17.63 10.20
N PRO A 618 7.18 16.39 10.06
CA PRO A 618 6.46 16.00 8.85
C PRO A 618 5.15 16.80 8.73
N SER A 619 4.72 17.07 7.49
CA SER A 619 3.49 17.82 7.19
C SER A 619 2.20 17.12 7.65
N THR A 620 2.30 15.87 8.13
CA THR A 620 1.18 14.98 8.47
C THR A 620 0.10 15.67 9.31
N GLY A 621 0.47 16.59 10.22
CA GLY A 621 -0.50 17.34 11.00
C GLY A 621 -1.40 18.23 10.13
N SER A 622 -0.83 18.94 9.15
CA SER A 622 -1.59 19.74 8.18
C SER A 622 -2.43 18.85 7.26
N ASP A 623 -1.85 17.75 6.79
CA ASP A 623 -2.55 16.80 5.91
C ASP A 623 -3.75 16.15 6.62
N ALA A 624 -3.59 15.83 7.91
CA ALA A 624 -4.68 15.30 8.73
C ALA A 624 -5.81 16.31 8.93
N LEU A 625 -5.52 17.60 9.07
CA LEU A 625 -6.56 18.63 9.16
C LEU A 625 -7.43 18.66 7.89
N TRP A 626 -6.80 18.56 6.70
CA TRP A 626 -7.51 18.47 5.43
C TRP A 626 -8.33 17.18 5.32
N ALA A 627 -7.71 16.02 5.55
CA ALA A 627 -8.40 14.74 5.46
C ALA A 627 -9.62 14.67 6.40
N ASN A 628 -9.43 14.99 7.69
CA ASN A 628 -10.48 14.88 8.70
C ASN A 628 -11.63 15.85 8.42
N ALA A 629 -11.37 17.07 7.93
CA ALA A 629 -12.44 18.04 7.63
C ALA A 629 -13.47 17.52 6.62
N PHE A 630 -13.08 16.57 5.78
CA PHE A 630 -13.92 15.89 4.80
C PHE A 630 -14.29 14.46 5.18
N GLY A 631 -14.04 14.05 6.43
CA GLY A 631 -14.37 12.71 6.94
C GLY A 631 -13.46 11.60 6.41
N LEU A 632 -12.27 11.96 5.93
CA LEU A 632 -11.29 11.05 5.33
C LEU A 632 -10.23 10.63 6.35
N LYS A 633 -9.58 9.49 6.11
CA LYS A 633 -8.39 9.06 6.85
C LYS A 633 -7.12 9.76 6.32
N ALA A 634 -6.26 10.22 7.22
CA ALA A 634 -4.97 10.81 6.86
C ALA A 634 -3.97 9.70 6.46
N MET A 635 -3.64 9.63 5.18
CA MET A 635 -2.73 8.63 4.61
C MET A 635 -1.34 9.23 4.39
N GLY A 636 -0.30 8.39 4.39
CA GLY A 636 1.02 8.79 3.90
C GLY A 636 1.40 7.88 2.75
N TYR A 637 1.27 8.35 1.50
CA TYR A 637 1.48 7.52 0.32
C TYR A 637 2.94 7.06 0.15
N GLU A 638 3.89 7.86 0.63
CA GLU A 638 5.30 7.48 0.76
C GLU A 638 6.04 8.39 1.74
N GLY A 639 7.18 7.93 2.25
CA GLY A 639 8.00 8.70 3.18
C GLY A 639 8.91 7.84 4.03
N GLY A 640 9.29 8.38 5.18
CA GLY A 640 10.22 7.76 6.12
C GLY A 640 11.35 8.70 6.52
N PHE A 641 12.15 8.24 7.48
CA PHE A 641 13.38 8.93 7.85
C PHE A 641 14.45 8.73 6.77
N GLU A 642 15.13 9.80 6.39
CA GLU A 642 16.19 9.79 5.38
C GLU A 642 17.32 10.79 5.71
N VAL A 643 18.51 10.50 5.19
CA VAL A 643 19.62 11.47 5.09
C VAL A 643 20.14 11.47 3.66
N GLY A 644 20.15 12.64 3.02
CA GLY A 644 20.65 12.93 1.67
C GLY A 644 19.55 13.08 0.61
N GLY A 645 18.40 12.43 0.78
CA GLY A 645 17.32 12.41 -0.20
C GLY A 645 17.77 11.98 -1.59
N ASP A 646 17.15 12.54 -2.62
CA ASP A 646 17.46 12.25 -4.03
C ASP A 646 18.81 12.80 -4.50
N THR A 647 19.35 13.81 -3.82
CA THR A 647 20.54 14.56 -4.27
C THR A 647 21.74 14.43 -3.33
N GLY A 648 21.66 13.51 -2.37
CA GLY A 648 22.65 13.36 -1.29
C GLY A 648 23.99 12.86 -1.80
N THR A 649 25.05 13.29 -1.11
CA THR A 649 26.40 12.75 -1.28
C THR A 649 26.46 11.28 -0.81
N ALA A 650 27.45 10.53 -1.29
CA ALA A 650 27.68 9.16 -0.82
C ALA A 650 27.89 9.08 0.70
N SER A 651 28.52 10.11 1.31
CA SER A 651 28.67 10.23 2.76
C SER A 651 27.35 10.40 3.48
N GLU A 652 26.44 11.24 2.97
CA GLU A 652 25.11 11.43 3.56
C GLU A 652 24.26 10.17 3.43
N VAL A 653 24.28 9.51 2.27
CA VAL A 653 23.60 8.23 2.08
C VAL A 653 24.13 7.17 3.05
N ALA A 654 25.45 7.10 3.27
CA ALA A 654 26.05 6.17 4.21
C ALA A 654 25.63 6.40 5.67
N LEU A 655 25.30 7.64 6.07
CA LEU A 655 24.80 7.94 7.43
C LEU A 655 23.50 7.21 7.76
N ASN A 656 22.72 6.77 6.77
CA ASN A 656 21.49 6.01 7.02
C ASN A 656 21.73 4.65 7.71
N LEU A 657 22.97 4.16 7.72
CA LEU A 657 23.39 2.97 8.45
C LEU A 657 24.02 3.26 9.82
N ASP A 658 24.21 4.53 10.19
CA ASP A 658 24.77 4.90 11.49
C ASP A 658 23.81 4.51 12.63
N PRO A 659 24.28 3.92 13.74
CA PRO A 659 23.43 3.54 14.87
C PRO A 659 22.56 4.68 15.43
N GLY A 660 22.98 5.94 15.31
CA GLY A 660 22.21 7.11 15.71
C GLY A 660 20.87 7.27 14.98
N VAL A 661 20.75 6.66 13.79
CA VAL A 661 19.52 6.66 12.99
C VAL A 661 18.36 5.94 13.68
N LEU A 662 18.62 4.97 14.56
CA LEU A 662 17.54 4.21 15.22
C LEU A 662 16.59 5.14 16.00
N GLY A 663 17.14 6.02 16.83
CA GLY A 663 16.34 6.97 17.60
C GLY A 663 15.62 7.98 16.70
N GLN A 664 16.31 8.42 15.64
CA GLN A 664 15.81 9.36 14.65
C GLN A 664 14.63 8.80 13.84
N ALA A 665 14.75 7.58 13.32
CA ALA A 665 13.69 6.91 12.57
C ALA A 665 12.50 6.53 13.46
N THR A 666 12.77 6.12 14.71
CA THR A 666 11.71 5.87 15.71
C THR A 666 10.91 7.13 16.00
N GLN A 667 11.58 8.28 16.17
CA GLN A 667 10.92 9.56 16.37
C GLN A 667 10.05 9.95 15.16
N ALA A 668 10.55 9.80 13.93
CA ALA A 668 9.82 10.11 12.71
C ALA A 668 8.52 9.28 12.57
N LEU A 669 8.62 7.96 12.76
CA LEU A 669 7.46 7.06 12.72
C LEU A 669 6.42 7.41 13.80
N ASN A 670 6.87 7.69 15.02
CA ASN A 670 5.97 8.08 16.10
C ASN A 670 5.29 9.42 15.80
N ALA A 671 6.03 10.39 15.24
CA ALA A 671 5.50 11.70 14.88
C ALA A 671 4.36 11.58 13.86
N PHE A 672 4.48 10.71 12.85
CA PHE A 672 3.42 10.49 11.86
C PHE A 672 2.09 10.12 12.53
N PHE A 673 2.08 9.08 13.37
CA PHE A 673 0.86 8.65 14.06
C PHE A 673 0.37 9.70 15.05
N HIS A 674 1.29 10.31 15.80
CA HIS A 674 0.99 11.34 16.77
C HIS A 674 0.29 12.55 16.15
N LEU A 675 0.66 12.93 14.92
CA LEU A 675 0.08 14.05 14.17
C LEU A 675 -1.25 13.71 13.47
N GLY A 676 -1.84 12.53 13.72
CA GLY A 676 -3.13 12.14 13.16
C GLY A 676 -3.05 11.21 11.95
N GLY A 677 -1.85 10.88 11.48
CA GLY A 677 -1.63 9.90 10.42
C GLY A 677 -2.17 8.52 10.80
N THR A 678 -2.76 7.81 9.82
CA THR A 678 -3.44 6.53 10.05
C THR A 678 -2.69 5.33 9.51
N MET A 679 -2.01 5.49 8.37
CA MET A 679 -1.18 4.45 7.75
C MET A 679 -0.08 5.10 6.90
N PRO A 680 1.19 5.04 7.33
CA PRO A 680 2.32 5.50 6.55
C PRO A 680 2.85 4.36 5.66
N PHE A 681 3.09 4.66 4.39
CA PHE A 681 3.87 3.81 3.50
C PHE A 681 5.32 4.29 3.46
N ILE A 682 6.26 3.40 3.71
CA ILE A 682 7.69 3.70 3.63
C ILE A 682 8.14 3.57 2.18
N PHE A 683 8.99 4.50 1.72
CA PHE A 683 9.25 4.70 0.30
C PHE A 683 10.04 3.58 -0.40
N ASN A 684 11.00 2.92 0.26
CA ASN A 684 11.83 1.93 -0.43
C ASN A 684 12.25 0.75 0.46
N ALA A 685 12.08 -0.47 -0.06
CA ALA A 685 12.40 -1.70 0.64
C ALA A 685 13.90 -1.88 0.87
N ALA A 686 14.74 -1.64 -0.16
CA ALA A 686 16.16 -1.92 -0.06
C ALA A 686 17.05 -1.08 -0.98
N GLY A 687 18.36 -1.18 -0.76
CA GLY A 687 19.39 -0.64 -1.62
C GLY A 687 20.22 0.45 -0.94
N ALA A 688 21.42 0.69 -1.47
CA ALA A 688 22.35 1.71 -0.99
C ALA A 688 21.89 3.13 -1.41
N THR A 689 20.75 3.55 -0.89
CA THR A 689 20.06 4.82 -1.16
C THR A 689 19.70 5.50 0.16
N ALA A 690 19.32 6.78 0.11
CA ALA A 690 18.85 7.50 1.29
C ALA A 690 17.56 6.88 1.90
N TYR A 691 16.81 6.10 1.11
CA TYR A 691 15.47 5.64 1.48
C TYR A 691 15.37 4.16 1.86
N GLY A 692 16.30 3.33 1.41
CA GLY A 692 16.25 1.88 1.63
C GLY A 692 16.21 1.53 3.12
N VAL A 693 15.25 0.68 3.52
CA VAL A 693 15.22 0.17 4.89
C VAL A 693 16.15 -1.02 5.07
N ALA A 694 16.31 -1.91 4.09
CA ALA A 694 17.33 -2.96 4.07
C ALA A 694 18.52 -2.57 3.16
N ASN A 695 19.72 -3.09 3.40
CA ASN A 695 20.93 -2.68 2.65
C ASN A 695 22.04 -3.73 2.76
N PRO A 696 22.65 -4.22 1.66
CA PRO A 696 22.49 -3.77 0.27
C PRO A 696 21.29 -4.33 -0.46
N THR A 697 20.68 -5.40 0.05
CA THR A 697 19.46 -6.02 -0.48
C THR A 697 18.49 -6.32 0.67
N ILE A 698 17.31 -6.85 0.35
CA ILE A 698 16.35 -7.31 1.37
C ILE A 698 16.86 -8.45 2.26
N ASN A 699 18.01 -9.07 1.93
CA ASN A 699 18.61 -10.13 2.76
C ASN A 699 19.32 -9.56 3.99
N GLU A 700 19.80 -8.32 3.94
CA GLU A 700 20.47 -7.65 5.06
C GLU A 700 19.53 -6.61 5.69
N GLN A 701 18.78 -7.08 6.69
CA GLN A 701 17.74 -6.32 7.37
C GLN A 701 18.21 -5.77 8.73
N ASN A 702 19.45 -6.02 9.17
CA ASN A 702 19.95 -5.51 10.44
C ASN A 702 20.40 -4.04 10.32
N THR A 703 19.47 -3.18 9.91
CA THR A 703 19.69 -1.75 9.77
C THR A 703 18.96 -0.97 10.89
N PRO A 704 19.42 0.23 11.25
CA PRO A 704 18.73 1.07 12.22
C PRO A 704 17.27 1.39 11.84
N LYS A 705 16.98 1.52 10.53
CA LYS A 705 15.61 1.79 10.04
C LYS A 705 14.69 0.58 10.20
N MET A 706 15.17 -0.63 9.88
CA MET A 706 14.41 -1.86 10.12
C MET A 706 14.20 -2.10 11.62
N GLN A 707 15.20 -1.85 12.45
CA GLN A 707 15.06 -1.93 13.90
C GLN A 707 13.98 -0.98 14.44
N ALA A 708 13.87 0.25 13.89
CA ALA A 708 12.80 1.18 14.25
C ALA A 708 11.40 0.66 13.87
N ILE A 709 11.27 0.05 12.69
CA ILE A 709 10.02 -0.58 12.21
C ILE A 709 9.61 -1.74 13.13
N LEU A 710 10.55 -2.63 13.45
CA LEU A 710 10.32 -3.78 14.34
C LEU A 710 9.96 -3.34 15.77
N ALA A 711 10.60 -2.29 16.28
CA ALA A 711 10.27 -1.70 17.58
C ALA A 711 8.84 -1.15 17.60
N LEU A 712 8.38 -0.51 16.52
CA LEU A 712 7.00 -0.01 16.44
C LEU A 712 5.98 -1.15 16.25
N GLY A 713 6.34 -2.20 15.52
CA GLY A 713 5.49 -3.37 15.28
C GLY A 713 5.18 -4.20 16.53
N SER A 714 5.97 -4.05 17.60
CA SER A 714 5.83 -4.79 18.87
C SER A 714 5.17 -4.00 20.01
N ASN A 715 4.96 -2.70 19.81
CA ASN A 715 4.47 -1.79 20.84
C ASN A 715 3.12 -1.16 20.47
N ALA A 716 2.50 -0.57 21.48
CA ALA A 716 1.33 0.24 21.27
C ALA A 716 1.65 1.46 20.42
N ARG A 717 0.78 1.81 19.46
CA ARG A 717 0.89 3.08 18.73
C ARG A 717 0.88 4.26 19.71
N PRO A 718 1.69 5.31 19.46
CA PRO A 718 1.61 6.52 20.26
C PRO A 718 0.21 7.14 20.14
N LEU A 719 -0.26 7.75 21.23
CA LEU A 719 -1.55 8.42 21.25
C LEU A 719 -1.50 9.64 20.32
N GLN A 720 -2.58 9.84 19.57
CA GLN A 720 -2.70 10.97 18.67
C GLN A 720 -2.89 12.25 19.49
N GLN A 721 -2.13 13.29 19.16
CA GLN A 721 -2.25 14.61 19.74
C GLN A 721 -2.67 15.58 18.63
N ILE A 722 -3.98 15.61 18.44
CA ILE A 722 -4.62 16.67 17.66
C ILE A 722 -4.67 17.94 18.51
N ALA A 723 -4.73 19.11 17.86
CA ALA A 723 -4.74 20.42 18.50
C ALA A 723 -5.78 20.59 19.64
N CYS A 724 -6.79 19.71 19.73
CA CYS A 724 -7.85 19.79 20.74
C CYS A 724 -8.35 18.40 21.18
N HIS A 725 -8.45 18.18 22.49
CA HIS A 725 -9.10 17.00 23.12
C HIS A 725 -10.46 17.42 23.69
N ALA A 726 -11.56 16.86 23.19
CA ALA A 726 -12.90 17.20 23.67
C ALA A 726 -13.09 16.73 25.14
N PRO A 727 -13.71 17.57 26.01
CA PRO A 727 -14.25 18.90 25.74
C PRO A 727 -13.17 19.99 25.60
N CYS A 728 -13.32 20.88 24.62
CA CYS A 728 -12.35 21.94 24.38
C CYS A 728 -12.92 23.13 23.59
N THR A 729 -12.11 24.18 23.43
CA THR A 729 -12.43 25.37 22.63
C THR A 729 -11.27 25.68 21.70
N ILE A 730 -11.52 25.76 20.40
CA ILE A 730 -10.49 26.03 19.38
C ILE A 730 -10.66 27.46 18.88
N PRO A 731 -9.72 28.38 19.14
CA PRO A 731 -9.74 29.71 18.56
C PRO A 731 -9.39 29.65 17.07
N TYR A 732 -9.91 30.60 16.31
CA TYR A 732 -9.68 30.66 14.87
C TYR A 732 -8.36 31.36 14.47
N GLN A 733 -7.27 31.18 15.22
CA GLN A 733 -6.00 31.84 14.92
C GLN A 733 -4.99 30.88 14.26
N GLY A 734 -4.75 31.10 12.97
CA GLY A 734 -3.50 30.81 12.25
C GLY A 734 -3.08 29.35 12.00
N THR A 735 -3.49 28.36 12.79
CA THR A 735 -2.86 27.01 12.72
C THR A 735 -3.77 25.81 13.02
N SER A 736 -5.04 26.00 13.40
CA SER A 736 -5.87 24.92 13.95
C SER A 736 -7.00 24.41 13.05
N GLY A 737 -7.03 24.81 11.76
CA GLY A 737 -8.10 24.42 10.86
C GLY A 737 -7.84 24.72 9.38
N VAL A 738 -8.79 24.31 8.53
CA VAL A 738 -8.78 24.47 7.06
C VAL A 738 -10.00 25.27 6.60
N THR A 739 -9.94 25.88 5.42
CA THR A 739 -11.08 26.65 4.85
C THR A 739 -11.22 26.44 3.35
N SER A 740 -12.40 26.77 2.83
CA SER A 740 -12.70 26.83 1.39
C SER A 740 -11.86 27.83 0.59
N SER A 741 -11.12 28.72 1.26
CA SER A 741 -10.20 29.65 0.58
C SER A 741 -8.77 29.14 0.52
N GLY A 742 -8.47 28.00 1.15
CA GLY A 742 -7.11 27.51 1.34
C GLY A 742 -6.28 28.28 2.38
N TYR A 743 -6.78 29.40 2.89
CA TYR A 743 -6.15 30.25 3.91
C TYR A 743 -7.03 30.37 5.16
N VAL A 744 -6.43 30.51 6.34
CA VAL A 744 -7.20 30.66 7.60
C VAL A 744 -7.82 32.07 7.67
N THR A 745 -9.09 32.22 7.27
CA THR A 745 -9.89 33.47 7.36
C THR A 745 -11.13 33.30 8.24
N ASN A 746 -11.39 34.23 9.16
CA ASN A 746 -12.46 34.10 10.15
C ASN A 746 -13.86 34.40 9.58
N ALA A 747 -13.95 34.62 8.27
CA ALA A 747 -15.16 34.95 7.54
C ALA A 747 -15.50 33.82 6.56
N ILE A 748 -16.72 33.31 6.65
CA ILE A 748 -17.33 32.41 5.66
C ILE A 748 -18.38 33.24 4.91
N ALA A 749 -18.03 33.73 3.72
CA ALA A 749 -18.73 34.83 3.06
C ALA A 749 -19.82 34.37 2.08
N LYS A 750 -19.58 33.26 1.40
CA LYS A 750 -20.46 32.66 0.38
C LYS A 750 -21.16 31.43 0.93
N VAL A 751 -22.27 31.05 0.33
CA VAL A 751 -22.90 29.75 0.62
C VAL A 751 -21.90 28.66 0.25
N GLY A 752 -21.74 27.66 1.13
CA GLY A 752 -20.76 26.59 0.99
C GLY A 752 -19.39 26.88 1.62
N ASP A 753 -19.05 28.15 1.88
CA ASP A 753 -17.81 28.48 2.58
C ASP A 753 -17.78 27.80 3.94
N TYR A 754 -16.62 27.28 4.33
CA TYR A 754 -16.50 26.51 5.56
C TYR A 754 -15.21 26.77 6.33
N MET A 755 -15.26 26.39 7.60
CA MET A 755 -14.11 26.24 8.48
C MET A 755 -14.10 24.82 9.06
N GLY A 756 -13.01 24.09 8.82
CA GLY A 756 -12.81 22.70 9.25
C GLY A 756 -11.82 22.61 10.39
N PHE A 757 -12.08 21.71 11.34
CA PHE A 757 -11.30 21.45 12.53
C PHE A 757 -11.14 19.94 12.74
N SER A 758 -10.11 19.55 13.48
CA SER A 758 -10.00 18.19 14.01
C SER A 758 -10.05 18.24 15.54
N ILE A 759 -10.79 17.31 16.13
CA ILE A 759 -10.78 17.05 17.57
C ILE A 759 -10.46 15.58 17.81
N SER A 760 -10.04 15.28 19.03
CA SER A 760 -10.01 13.90 19.52
C SER A 760 -10.91 13.76 20.74
N VAL A 761 -11.59 12.62 20.82
CA VAL A 761 -12.47 12.24 21.92
C VAL A 761 -11.79 11.06 22.61
N ALA A 762 -11.56 11.15 23.92
CA ALA A 762 -10.91 10.08 24.69
C ALA A 762 -11.90 9.03 25.20
N THR A 763 -13.08 9.48 25.62
CA THR A 763 -14.16 8.61 26.12
C THR A 763 -15.40 8.87 25.27
N PRO A 764 -16.01 7.84 24.67
CA PRO A 764 -17.25 8.02 23.93
C PRO A 764 -18.32 8.62 24.84
N GLY A 765 -19.17 9.45 24.28
CA GLY A 765 -20.23 10.08 25.04
C GLY A 765 -20.98 11.12 24.24
N ASN A 766 -21.91 11.80 24.89
CA ASN A 766 -22.64 12.89 24.27
C ASN A 766 -21.81 14.18 24.38
N PHE A 767 -21.66 14.88 23.27
CA PHE A 767 -20.97 16.16 23.17
C PHE A 767 -21.89 17.18 22.53
N THR A 768 -21.73 18.43 22.94
CA THR A 768 -22.35 19.59 22.31
C THR A 768 -21.30 20.34 21.52
N VAL A 769 -21.54 20.53 20.23
CA VAL A 769 -20.73 21.33 19.30
C VAL A 769 -21.48 22.62 19.00
N ALA A 770 -20.85 23.75 19.25
CA ALA A 770 -21.45 25.07 19.05
C ALA A 770 -20.49 26.01 18.30
N SER A 771 -21.07 26.80 17.40
CA SER A 771 -20.39 27.95 16.77
C SER A 771 -20.69 29.23 17.55
N ASP A 772 -19.78 30.19 17.49
CA ASP A 772 -19.98 31.53 18.05
C ASP A 772 -20.45 32.56 17.00
N ALA A 773 -21.00 32.08 15.88
CA ALA A 773 -21.54 32.93 14.83
C ALA A 773 -22.62 33.87 15.38
N ALA A 774 -22.59 35.12 14.93
CA ALA A 774 -23.65 36.10 15.24
C ALA A 774 -25.03 35.65 14.70
N ARG A 775 -25.04 34.77 13.68
CA ARG A 775 -26.23 34.13 13.12
C ARG A 775 -26.07 32.61 13.13
N PRO A 776 -26.32 31.93 14.26
CA PRO A 776 -26.09 30.48 14.37
C PRO A 776 -26.85 29.64 13.34
N THR A 777 -28.07 30.04 12.98
CA THR A 777 -28.87 29.36 11.95
C THR A 777 -28.27 29.43 10.54
N ALA A 778 -27.31 30.35 10.30
CA ALA A 778 -26.56 30.44 9.06
C ALA A 778 -25.42 29.40 8.96
N VAL A 779 -25.10 28.72 10.07
CA VAL A 779 -23.97 27.80 10.15
C VAL A 779 -24.47 26.37 10.31
N ARG A 780 -24.27 25.55 9.29
CA ARG A 780 -24.43 24.11 9.36
C ARG A 780 -23.20 23.48 10.01
N ILE A 781 -23.44 22.54 10.93
CA ILE A 781 -22.41 21.71 11.54
C ILE A 781 -22.38 20.38 10.81
N LEU A 782 -21.18 19.96 10.41
CA LEU A 782 -20.91 18.61 9.92
C LEU A 782 -19.91 17.92 10.85
N ILE A 783 -20.17 16.65 11.17
CA ILE A 783 -19.27 15.77 11.92
C ILE A 783 -18.84 14.66 10.97
N ASP A 784 -17.54 14.50 10.75
CA ASP A 784 -16.97 13.56 9.77
C ASP A 784 -17.66 13.68 8.39
N ASN A 785 -17.89 14.93 7.98
CA ASN A 785 -18.58 15.34 6.75
C ASN A 785 -20.07 14.94 6.65
N VAL A 786 -20.68 14.48 7.74
CA VAL A 786 -22.12 14.23 7.84
C VAL A 786 -22.81 15.46 8.43
N PRO A 787 -23.78 16.09 7.74
CA PRO A 787 -24.57 17.18 8.31
C PRO A 787 -25.37 16.72 9.54
N VAL A 788 -25.22 17.43 10.66
CA VAL A 788 -25.88 17.06 11.92
C VAL A 788 -26.86 18.12 12.46
N GLY A 789 -26.81 19.34 11.93
CA GLY A 789 -27.72 20.42 12.33
C GLY A 789 -27.18 21.81 11.98
N THR A 790 -27.83 22.85 12.49
CA THR A 790 -27.38 24.25 12.36
C THR A 790 -27.25 24.93 13.72
N GLY A 791 -26.26 25.81 13.88
CA GLY A 791 -26.00 26.59 15.09
C GLY A 791 -25.32 25.79 16.18
N THR A 792 -26.06 24.87 16.80
CA THR A 792 -25.59 23.98 17.87
C THR A 792 -26.11 22.57 17.60
N TRP A 793 -25.26 21.58 17.86
CA TRP A 793 -25.62 20.16 17.80
C TRP A 793 -25.22 19.46 19.09
N THR A 794 -26.05 18.54 19.59
CA THR A 794 -25.71 17.63 20.67
C THR A 794 -25.95 16.20 20.21
N GLY A 795 -24.95 15.35 20.37
CA GLY A 795 -25.08 13.92 20.04
C GLY A 795 -23.86 13.13 20.44
N THR A 796 -23.87 11.84 20.12
CA THR A 796 -22.80 10.93 20.52
C THR A 796 -21.60 11.06 19.61
N LEU A 797 -20.41 11.20 20.19
CA LEU A 797 -19.14 10.98 19.51
C LEU A 797 -18.47 9.72 20.06
N SER A 798 -17.94 8.89 19.17
CA SER A 798 -17.08 7.77 19.55
C SER A 798 -15.74 8.27 20.07
N SER A 799 -14.96 7.39 20.68
CA SER A 799 -13.57 7.72 20.96
C SER A 799 -12.74 7.67 19.67
N GLY A 800 -11.71 8.50 19.58
CA GLY A 800 -10.87 8.68 18.41
C GLY A 800 -10.95 10.10 17.83
N VAL A 801 -10.53 10.24 16.58
CA VAL A 801 -10.43 11.53 15.88
C VAL A 801 -11.68 11.80 15.07
N HIS A 802 -12.18 13.03 15.17
CA HIS A 802 -13.34 13.52 14.43
C HIS A 802 -13.03 14.84 13.73
N GLY A 803 -13.49 14.95 12.48
CA GLY A 803 -13.55 16.21 11.75
C GLY A 803 -14.82 16.98 12.08
N ILE A 804 -14.69 18.28 12.35
CA ILE A 804 -15.83 19.18 12.55
C ILE A 804 -15.75 20.29 11.52
N ARG A 805 -16.81 20.45 10.72
CA ARG A 805 -16.89 21.51 9.73
C ARG A 805 -18.08 22.44 10.01
N LEU A 806 -17.80 23.74 10.07
CA LEU A 806 -18.78 24.81 10.19
C LEU A 806 -18.95 25.42 8.80
N GLN A 807 -20.11 25.21 8.17
CA GLN A 807 -20.40 25.60 6.80
C GLN A 807 -21.47 26.68 6.75
N ASN A 808 -21.24 27.75 5.99
CA ASN A 808 -22.23 28.78 5.75
C ASN A 808 -23.30 28.28 4.79
N VAL A 809 -24.58 28.43 5.15
CA VAL A 809 -25.73 28.03 4.32
C VAL A 809 -26.60 29.21 3.88
N LEU A 810 -26.25 30.44 4.24
CA LEU A 810 -27.04 31.64 3.88
C LEU A 810 -26.20 32.70 3.15
N ALA A 811 -26.86 33.46 2.27
CA ALA A 811 -26.26 34.62 1.62
C ALA A 811 -25.95 35.74 2.64
N GLY A 812 -24.83 36.43 2.45
CA GLY A 812 -24.38 37.54 3.31
C GLY A 812 -23.32 37.16 4.36
N GLY A 813 -22.97 35.88 4.45
CA GLY A 813 -21.86 35.37 5.25
C GLY A 813 -21.99 35.50 6.77
N THR A 814 -21.00 34.97 7.48
CA THR A 814 -20.82 35.20 8.92
C THR A 814 -19.34 35.15 9.28
N THR A 815 -19.00 35.67 10.45
CA THR A 815 -17.70 35.48 11.08
C THR A 815 -17.77 34.50 12.24
N LEU A 816 -16.67 33.80 12.49
CA LEU A 816 -16.50 32.82 13.55
C LEU A 816 -15.18 33.13 14.27
N THR A 817 -15.19 33.20 15.60
CA THR A 817 -13.95 33.41 16.37
C THR A 817 -13.46 32.13 17.05
N LYS A 818 -14.34 31.16 17.28
CA LYS A 818 -14.00 29.88 17.90
C LYS A 818 -15.01 28.76 17.62
N LEU A 819 -14.52 27.53 17.71
CA LEU A 819 -15.33 26.33 17.89
C LEU A 819 -15.39 25.96 19.37
N VAL A 820 -16.56 25.60 19.90
CA VAL A 820 -16.72 25.11 21.27
C VAL A 820 -17.28 23.69 21.24
N VAL A 821 -16.60 22.76 21.90
CA VAL A 821 -17.04 21.37 22.10
C VAL A 821 -17.09 21.09 23.59
N THR A 822 -18.27 20.82 24.14
CA THR A 822 -18.44 20.50 25.56
C THR A 822 -19.02 19.10 25.74
N GLN A 823 -18.71 18.45 26.86
CA GLN A 823 -19.35 17.19 27.21
C GLN A 823 -20.78 17.49 27.68
N ALA A 824 -21.77 16.87 27.04
CA ALA A 824 -23.15 16.97 27.45
C ALA A 824 -23.42 16.03 28.63
N LYS A 825 -24.31 16.45 29.52
CA LYS A 825 -24.74 15.65 30.68
C LYS A 825 -25.68 14.52 30.27
#